data_AF-A0AAE0UZS9-F1
#
_entry.id   AF-A0AAE0UZS9-F1
#
_cell.length_a   1.000
_cell.length_b   1.000
_cell.length_c   1.000
_cell.angle_alpha   90.00
_cell.angle_beta   90.00
_cell.angle_gamma   90.00
#
_symmetry.space_group_name_H-M   'P 1'
#
loop_
_entity.id
_entity.type
_entity.pdbx_description
1 polymer ?
#
loop_
_entity_poly.entity_id
_entity_poly.type
_entity_poly.pdbx_seq_one_letter_code
_entity_poly.pdbx_strand_id
1 'polypeptide(L)'
;MDVNREMGGGGHWGEQLGSGENGICAQYTWEEVQKHIRKGDQWLVIERKVYNVSEWAKRHPGGSRLLQHYAGEDATDAFTAFHPDQRYVRKFMKPLLLGELAPSEPSQDHGKNAALIEDFRALRKKLEAQGLFRTSPLFFILYLAHILLLEALSVALLWSFGNGWIITLLISVILATSQAQAGWLQHDFGHLSVFKNSTWDHLVHKFVIGHVKGASANWWNHRHFQHHAKPNIVSKDPDINMLKLLVLGNVLPVEYGIKKLKHMPYNHQHRYFFLVGPPLLLPLYFNIHILQTMYLQRDWVRPTSEYYVFFFFFEDFAWYLSYNIRYLMFYAPYYGILGALVLHTFVRFIESHWFVWVTQMNHIPMDIDHDKHDDWLSMQLKATCNIEHSAFNDWFSGHLNFQIEHHLFPMMPRHNYSRASPQVRELCEKYGIQYQVKGLWESWCDVVRYSRSEPAVVQVRTCSAVPNTNRVMGDGGHRGEQQGSGERGSCAQYTWEEVQKHNRTGDQWLVIERKVYNVSEWTKRHPGGSRVLEHYVGEDATAALVKDFQALRKQLEEQGLFRTCPLFYILYLGHILLLEVLPLVLLWQFGNGWIVTILSAVMLATAQDPDLNTMEILVLGNIQPVEYGIKKLKHMPYNHQHKYFFLIGPPLLIPVFFSVHIFRTLCMRRHWVDFVWYLSYYTRFFLCYVSYYGLLGSVLLQSFVRFLESHWYVWVTQMNHIPMDIDYENHDDWLSMQLRATCNVEQSLFNDWFTGHLNFQIEHHVFPTMPRHNYVYVAPRLRELCEKYGVQYQVKGLLEAMSDII
;
A
#
# COMPACT_ATOMS: atom_id res chain seq x y z
N MET A 1 -32.32 18.58 14.69
CA MET A 1 -31.59 19.83 14.97
C MET A 1 -30.72 20.11 13.77
N ASP A 2 -30.74 21.32 13.25
CA ASP A 2 -30.11 21.66 11.98
C ASP A 2 -28.60 21.87 12.10
N VAL A 3 -27.85 21.20 11.22
CA VAL A 3 -26.42 21.44 10.99
C VAL A 3 -26.24 21.66 9.48
N ASN A 4 -26.74 22.79 9.00
CA ASN A 4 -26.79 23.16 7.58
C ASN A 4 -26.26 24.59 7.36
N ARG A 5 -25.02 24.85 7.75
CA ARG A 5 -24.23 26.06 7.40
C ARG A 5 -22.74 25.74 7.44
N GLU A 6 -21.94 26.62 6.81
CA GLU A 6 -20.47 26.66 6.88
C GLU A 6 -19.70 25.45 6.30
N MET A 7 -19.68 25.36 4.97
CA MET A 7 -18.49 24.93 4.21
C MET A 7 -18.25 25.87 3.00
N GLY A 8 -18.21 27.17 3.28
CA GLY A 8 -17.94 28.24 2.31
C GLY A 8 -16.49 28.75 2.33
N GLY A 9 -15.50 27.84 2.42
CA GLY A 9 -14.08 28.19 2.50
C GLY A 9 -13.40 28.24 1.12
N GLY A 10 -13.48 29.38 0.44
CA GLY A 10 -12.83 29.59 -0.87
C GLY A 10 -11.35 29.96 -0.75
N GLY A 11 -10.44 29.03 -1.04
CA GLY A 11 -9.01 29.32 -1.17
C GLY A 11 -8.71 30.09 -2.47
N HIS A 12 -7.92 31.17 -2.38
CA HIS A 12 -7.52 31.98 -3.54
C HIS A 12 -6.64 31.18 -4.53
N TRP A 13 -7.13 31.02 -5.76
CA TRP A 13 -6.35 30.90 -7.01
C TRP A 13 -7.18 31.44 -8.18
N GLY A 14 -7.59 32.70 -8.06
CA GLY A 14 -8.45 33.39 -9.04
C GLY A 14 -7.70 34.30 -9.99
N GLU A 15 -6.56 33.85 -10.54
CA GLU A 15 -5.63 34.74 -11.27
C GLU A 15 -4.95 34.10 -12.49
N GLN A 16 -5.71 33.36 -13.31
CA GLN A 16 -5.39 33.14 -14.74
C GLN A 16 -6.59 32.62 -15.56
N LEU A 17 -7.71 33.36 -15.54
CA LEU A 17 -8.75 33.24 -16.56
C LEU A 17 -9.03 34.64 -17.13
N GLY A 18 -8.79 34.82 -18.42
CA GLY A 18 -9.00 36.09 -19.09
C GLY A 18 -10.47 36.46 -19.11
N SER A 19 -10.83 37.61 -18.55
CA SER A 19 -12.17 38.21 -18.68
C SER A 19 -12.33 38.79 -20.09
N GLY A 20 -12.46 37.91 -21.08
CA GLY A 20 -12.74 38.27 -22.47
C GLY A 20 -14.13 38.87 -22.60
N GLU A 21 -14.23 40.07 -23.17
CA GLU A 21 -15.50 40.76 -23.39
C GLU A 21 -16.28 40.12 -24.56
N ASN A 22 -16.95 38.99 -24.32
CA ASN A 22 -18.17 38.55 -25.01
C ASN A 22 -18.71 37.26 -24.36
N GLY A 23 -20.02 37.05 -24.39
CA GLY A 23 -20.71 35.92 -23.72
C GLY A 23 -20.56 34.55 -24.39
N ILE A 24 -19.39 34.23 -24.94
CA ILE A 24 -19.09 32.99 -25.65
C ILE A 24 -18.43 32.00 -24.67
N CYS A 25 -19.05 30.84 -24.45
CA CYS A 25 -18.41 29.78 -23.67
C CYS A 25 -17.23 29.21 -24.47
N ALA A 26 -16.09 28.95 -23.80
CA ALA A 26 -14.90 28.43 -24.45
C ALA A 26 -15.20 27.10 -25.18
N GLN A 27 -14.69 26.96 -26.40
CA GLN A 27 -14.94 25.78 -27.24
C GLN A 27 -13.66 24.96 -27.38
N TYR A 28 -13.80 23.65 -27.30
CA TYR A 28 -12.69 22.69 -27.37
C TYR A 28 -12.98 21.57 -28.37
N THR A 29 -11.94 21.05 -29.00
CA THR A 29 -11.96 19.86 -29.87
C THR A 29 -11.69 18.59 -29.07
N TRP A 30 -12.06 17.42 -29.61
CA TRP A 30 -11.63 16.14 -29.02
C TRP A 30 -10.10 15.99 -29.01
N GLU A 31 -9.40 16.50 -30.03
CA GLU A 31 -7.93 16.46 -30.08
C GLU A 31 -7.28 17.27 -28.94
N GLU A 32 -7.91 18.35 -28.47
CA GLU A 32 -7.46 19.08 -27.28
C GLU A 32 -7.77 18.29 -26.00
N VAL A 33 -9.01 17.83 -25.82
CA VAL A 33 -9.41 17.06 -24.63
C VAL A 33 -8.55 15.80 -24.44
N GLN A 34 -8.20 15.12 -25.53
CA GLN A 34 -7.39 13.90 -25.52
C GLN A 34 -5.89 14.10 -25.24
N LYS A 35 -5.40 15.35 -25.13
CA LYS A 35 -4.05 15.62 -24.61
C LYS A 35 -3.99 15.49 -23.08
N HIS A 36 -5.11 15.76 -22.40
CA HIS A 36 -5.23 15.83 -20.93
C HIS A 36 -5.65 14.49 -20.31
N ILE A 37 -4.80 13.47 -20.45
CA ILE A 37 -5.05 12.08 -20.01
C ILE A 37 -4.14 11.61 -18.85
N ARG A 38 -3.23 12.47 -18.37
CA ARG A 38 -2.11 12.09 -17.49
C ARG A 38 -2.46 12.28 -16.02
N LYS A 39 -1.81 11.55 -15.11
CA LYS A 39 -2.09 11.72 -13.67
C LYS A 39 -1.64 13.12 -13.20
N GLY A 40 -2.60 13.96 -12.82
CA GLY A 40 -2.37 15.37 -12.49
C GLY A 40 -2.66 16.36 -13.64
N ASP A 41 -3.05 15.85 -14.81
CA ASP A 41 -3.51 16.64 -15.96
C ASP A 41 -4.62 15.83 -16.68
N GLN A 42 -5.85 15.97 -16.19
CA GLN A 42 -7.00 15.12 -16.50
C GLN A 42 -8.21 15.98 -16.86
N TRP A 43 -8.67 15.90 -18.10
CA TRP A 43 -9.96 16.44 -18.53
C TRP A 43 -10.92 15.29 -18.85
N LEU A 44 -12.23 15.53 -18.76
CA LEU A 44 -13.27 14.62 -19.23
C LEU A 44 -14.47 15.38 -19.79
N VAL A 45 -15.29 14.72 -20.60
CA VAL A 45 -16.54 15.28 -21.12
C VAL A 45 -17.73 14.67 -20.41
N ILE A 46 -18.71 15.49 -20.04
CA ILE A 46 -20.06 15.06 -19.63
C ILE A 46 -21.07 15.98 -20.33
N GLU A 47 -22.02 15.41 -21.06
CA GLU A 47 -23.07 16.14 -21.80
C GLU A 47 -22.52 17.24 -22.73
N ARG A 48 -21.47 16.91 -23.51
CA ARG A 48 -20.65 17.83 -24.32
C ARG A 48 -19.88 18.91 -23.55
N LYS A 49 -19.99 19.00 -22.23
CA LYS A 49 -19.26 19.99 -21.41
C LYS A 49 -17.93 19.42 -20.96
N VAL A 50 -16.86 20.23 -21.07
CA VAL A 50 -15.47 19.84 -20.79
C VAL A 50 -15.09 20.28 -19.38
N TYR A 51 -14.61 19.33 -18.58
CA TYR A 51 -14.28 19.55 -17.17
C TYR A 51 -12.81 19.22 -16.87
N ASN A 52 -12.08 20.15 -16.25
CA ASN A 52 -10.76 19.87 -15.68
C ASN A 52 -10.94 19.23 -14.30
N VAL A 53 -10.55 17.97 -14.17
CA VAL A 53 -10.71 17.18 -12.95
C VAL A 53 -9.38 16.87 -12.24
N SER A 54 -8.27 17.45 -12.72
CA SER A 54 -6.90 17.18 -12.25
C SER A 54 -6.71 17.28 -10.72
N GLU A 55 -7.18 18.37 -10.12
CA GLU A 55 -7.16 18.56 -8.67
C GLU A 55 -8.35 17.88 -7.97
N TRP A 56 -9.52 17.84 -8.63
CA TRP A 56 -10.72 17.20 -8.08
C TRP A 56 -10.55 15.70 -7.85
N ALA A 57 -9.81 15.00 -8.72
CA ALA A 57 -9.50 13.59 -8.60
C ALA A 57 -8.83 13.24 -7.25
N LYS A 58 -8.07 14.17 -6.65
CA LYS A 58 -7.46 13.99 -5.32
C LYS A 58 -8.48 13.97 -4.17
N ARG A 59 -9.66 14.58 -4.37
CA ARG A 59 -10.73 14.75 -3.38
C ARG A 59 -11.98 13.93 -3.69
N HIS A 60 -12.07 13.34 -4.87
CA HIS A 60 -13.26 12.60 -5.32
C HIS A 60 -13.60 11.40 -4.41
N PRO A 61 -14.86 11.22 -3.97
CA PRO A 61 -15.26 10.11 -3.10
C PRO A 61 -14.95 8.72 -3.68
N GLY A 62 -15.19 8.49 -4.97
CA GLY A 62 -14.83 7.24 -5.66
C GLY A 62 -13.31 7.03 -5.86
N GLY A 63 -12.48 8.00 -5.48
CA GLY A 63 -11.03 7.98 -5.64
C GLY A 63 -10.53 8.46 -7.01
N SER A 64 -9.23 8.72 -7.09
CA SER A 64 -8.56 9.30 -8.26
C SER A 64 -8.41 8.34 -9.44
N ARG A 65 -8.13 7.06 -9.17
CA ARG A 65 -7.96 6.02 -10.21
C ARG A 65 -9.24 5.83 -11.03
N LEU A 66 -10.41 6.04 -10.42
CA LEU A 66 -11.71 5.95 -11.07
C LEU A 66 -11.89 7.01 -12.19
N LEU A 67 -11.54 8.29 -11.93
CA LEU A 67 -11.57 9.32 -12.97
C LEU A 67 -10.51 9.06 -14.06
N GLN A 68 -9.35 8.54 -13.67
CA GLN A 68 -8.29 8.19 -14.62
C GLN A 68 -8.72 7.09 -15.62
N HIS A 69 -9.81 6.35 -15.37
CA HIS A 69 -10.37 5.43 -16.36
C HIS A 69 -11.05 6.12 -17.54
N TYR A 70 -11.43 7.41 -17.40
CA TYR A 70 -12.22 8.22 -18.34
C TYR A 70 -11.54 9.55 -18.73
N ALA A 71 -10.27 9.76 -18.36
CA ALA A 71 -9.54 10.96 -18.76
C ALA A 71 -9.35 10.96 -20.29
N GLY A 72 -9.81 12.03 -20.96
CA GLY A 72 -9.83 12.15 -22.42
C GLY A 72 -11.08 11.58 -23.14
N GLU A 73 -12.07 11.05 -22.41
CA GLU A 73 -13.25 10.35 -22.98
C GLU A 73 -14.58 11.07 -22.64
N ASP A 74 -15.69 10.69 -23.31
CA ASP A 74 -17.04 10.97 -22.79
C ASP A 74 -17.35 10.04 -21.61
N ALA A 75 -17.60 10.64 -20.46
CA ALA A 75 -17.98 9.98 -19.22
C ALA A 75 -19.48 10.08 -18.92
N THR A 76 -20.32 10.60 -19.84
CA THR A 76 -21.75 10.89 -19.59
C THR A 76 -22.56 9.72 -19.03
N ASP A 77 -22.43 8.52 -19.60
CA ASP A 77 -23.20 7.35 -19.15
C ASP A 77 -22.65 6.77 -17.84
N ALA A 78 -21.32 6.74 -17.66
CA ALA A 78 -20.69 6.37 -16.39
C ALA A 78 -21.09 7.33 -15.27
N PHE A 79 -21.05 8.64 -15.52
CA PHE A 79 -21.53 9.68 -14.61
C PHE A 79 -23.01 9.46 -14.25
N THR A 80 -23.83 9.09 -15.24
CA THR A 80 -25.27 8.82 -15.05
C THR A 80 -25.53 7.48 -14.33
N ALA A 81 -24.62 6.51 -14.44
CA ALA A 81 -24.68 5.23 -13.72
C ALA A 81 -24.34 5.35 -12.23
N PHE A 82 -23.44 6.25 -11.83
CA PHE A 82 -22.94 6.33 -10.45
C PHE A 82 -23.52 7.45 -9.56
N HIS A 83 -24.22 8.44 -10.13
CA HIS A 83 -24.67 9.61 -9.36
C HIS A 83 -26.20 9.68 -9.22
N PRO A 84 -26.79 9.32 -8.06
CA PRO A 84 -28.24 9.30 -7.87
C PRO A 84 -28.86 10.70 -7.82
N ASP A 85 -28.23 11.66 -7.12
CA ASP A 85 -28.59 13.08 -7.20
C ASP A 85 -27.58 13.87 -8.04
N GLN A 86 -27.77 13.84 -9.35
CA GLN A 86 -26.99 14.67 -10.26
C GLN A 86 -27.16 16.18 -10.01
N ARG A 87 -28.28 16.66 -9.42
CA ARG A 87 -28.49 18.09 -9.14
C ARG A 87 -27.60 18.55 -7.98
N TYR A 88 -27.38 17.70 -7.00
CA TYR A 88 -26.38 17.91 -5.95
C TYR A 88 -24.96 17.86 -6.53
N VAL A 89 -24.61 16.81 -7.28
CA VAL A 89 -23.25 16.62 -7.83
C VAL A 89 -22.84 17.76 -8.78
N ARG A 90 -23.75 18.25 -9.63
CA ARG A 90 -23.50 19.38 -10.54
C ARG A 90 -23.11 20.69 -9.82
N LYS A 91 -23.36 20.83 -8.51
CA LYS A 91 -22.85 21.98 -7.71
C LYS A 91 -21.32 21.96 -7.65
N PHE A 92 -20.72 20.78 -7.50
CA PHE A 92 -19.26 20.59 -7.45
C PHE A 92 -18.61 20.63 -8.84
N MET A 93 -19.38 20.33 -9.90
CA MET A 93 -18.89 20.39 -11.29
C MET A 93 -18.77 21.83 -11.82
N LYS A 94 -19.56 22.79 -11.31
CA LYS A 94 -19.52 24.20 -11.75
C LYS A 94 -18.10 24.81 -11.76
N PRO A 95 -17.31 24.78 -10.68
CA PRO A 95 -15.94 25.32 -10.67
C PRO A 95 -14.91 24.46 -11.45
N LEU A 96 -15.31 23.33 -12.02
CA LEU A 96 -14.45 22.46 -12.83
C LEU A 96 -14.68 22.65 -14.34
N LEU A 97 -15.72 23.38 -14.73
CA LEU A 97 -16.12 23.60 -16.12
C LEU A 97 -15.11 24.51 -16.82
N LEU A 98 -14.51 24.01 -17.90
CA LEU A 98 -13.70 24.82 -18.82
C LEU A 98 -14.56 25.47 -19.90
N GLY A 99 -15.47 24.67 -20.48
CA GLY A 99 -16.24 25.06 -21.66
C GLY A 99 -17.02 23.89 -22.24
N GLU A 100 -17.25 23.91 -23.56
CA GLU A 100 -18.04 22.91 -24.28
C GLU A 100 -17.33 22.41 -25.53
N LEU A 101 -17.68 21.21 -26.00
CA LEU A 101 -17.18 20.69 -27.28
C LEU A 101 -17.70 21.55 -28.43
N ALA A 102 -16.78 22.01 -29.29
CA ALA A 102 -17.07 22.86 -30.44
C ALA A 102 -18.22 22.28 -31.31
N PRO A 103 -19.10 23.09 -31.91
CA PRO A 103 -20.28 22.60 -32.63
C PRO A 103 -19.99 21.64 -33.81
N SER A 104 -18.76 21.64 -34.33
CA SER A 104 -18.26 20.70 -35.34
C SER A 104 -17.98 19.29 -34.79
N GLU A 105 -17.70 19.18 -33.49
CA GLU A 105 -17.29 17.91 -32.87
C GLU A 105 -18.50 16.98 -32.67
N PRO A 106 -18.35 15.67 -32.91
CA PRO A 106 -19.36 14.69 -32.51
C PRO A 106 -19.53 14.72 -30.98
N SER A 107 -20.74 14.46 -30.50
CA SER A 107 -21.03 14.47 -29.07
C SER A 107 -20.35 13.33 -28.29
N GLN A 108 -19.73 12.36 -28.98
CA GLN A 108 -19.10 11.16 -28.43
C GLN A 108 -17.68 11.02 -29.02
N ASP A 109 -16.74 10.53 -28.22
CA ASP A 109 -15.36 10.28 -28.63
C ASP A 109 -15.22 9.02 -29.51
N HIS A 110 -14.05 8.86 -30.13
CA HIS A 110 -13.60 7.66 -30.86
C HIS A 110 -14.54 7.09 -31.94
N GLY A 111 -15.50 7.89 -32.43
CA GLY A 111 -16.46 7.45 -33.46
C GLY A 111 -17.53 6.46 -32.95
N LYS A 112 -17.80 6.43 -31.64
CA LYS A 112 -18.81 5.57 -31.00
C LYS A 112 -20.20 5.73 -31.65
N ASN A 113 -20.99 4.66 -31.65
CA ASN A 113 -22.32 4.63 -32.28
C ASN A 113 -23.34 5.51 -31.52
N ALA A 114 -23.47 6.77 -31.95
CA ALA A 114 -24.36 7.74 -31.33
C ALA A 114 -25.82 7.28 -31.25
N ALA A 115 -26.32 6.57 -32.26
CA ALA A 115 -27.71 6.09 -32.26
C ALA A 115 -27.96 5.02 -31.19
N LEU A 116 -27.03 4.06 -31.03
CA LEU A 116 -27.07 3.05 -29.94
C LEU A 116 -27.07 3.72 -28.56
N ILE A 117 -26.23 4.74 -28.39
CA ILE A 117 -26.08 5.48 -27.13
C ILE A 117 -27.32 6.32 -26.82
N GLU A 118 -27.92 6.97 -27.81
CA GLU A 118 -29.18 7.70 -27.63
C GLU A 118 -30.35 6.78 -27.30
N ASP A 119 -30.46 5.62 -27.97
CA ASP A 119 -31.43 4.58 -27.67
C ASP A 119 -31.23 3.98 -26.27
N PHE A 120 -29.99 3.77 -25.82
CA PHE A 120 -29.68 3.34 -24.45
C PHE A 120 -30.11 4.38 -23.41
N ARG A 121 -29.81 5.66 -23.66
CA ARG A 121 -30.24 6.79 -22.83
C ARG A 121 -31.77 6.96 -22.84
N ALA A 122 -32.46 6.58 -23.92
CA ALA A 122 -33.92 6.53 -24.02
C ALA A 122 -34.52 5.32 -23.27
N LEU A 123 -33.93 4.13 -23.41
CA LEU A 123 -34.29 2.93 -22.65
C LEU A 123 -34.17 3.21 -21.15
N ARG A 124 -33.10 3.82 -20.68
CA ARG A 124 -32.97 4.18 -19.26
C ARG A 124 -34.15 5.06 -18.78
N LYS A 125 -34.51 6.09 -19.54
CA LYS A 125 -35.68 6.95 -19.23
C LYS A 125 -37.00 6.16 -19.25
N LYS A 126 -37.17 5.19 -20.15
CA LYS A 126 -38.31 4.23 -20.19
C LYS A 126 -38.40 3.41 -18.90
N LEU A 127 -37.27 2.87 -18.40
CA LEU A 127 -37.19 2.09 -17.16
C LEU A 127 -37.37 2.94 -15.89
N GLU A 128 -36.87 4.17 -15.88
CA GLU A 128 -37.11 5.17 -14.83
C GLU A 128 -38.59 5.58 -14.76
N ALA A 129 -39.25 5.81 -15.91
CA ALA A 129 -40.68 6.12 -16.00
C ALA A 129 -41.58 4.94 -15.59
N GLN A 130 -41.20 3.70 -15.93
CA GLN A 130 -41.82 2.46 -15.42
C GLN A 130 -41.62 2.27 -13.90
N GLY A 131 -40.78 3.08 -13.26
CA GLY A 131 -40.52 3.03 -11.83
C GLY A 131 -39.61 1.87 -11.41
N LEU A 132 -38.83 1.26 -12.32
CA LEU A 132 -37.93 0.15 -11.96
C LEU A 132 -36.83 0.55 -10.98
N PHE A 133 -36.47 1.84 -10.96
CA PHE A 133 -35.55 2.44 -9.99
C PHE A 133 -36.21 2.78 -8.63
N ARG A 134 -37.46 2.37 -8.38
CA ARG A 134 -38.12 2.54 -7.08
C ARG A 134 -37.97 1.26 -6.26
N THR A 135 -37.44 1.40 -5.05
CA THR A 135 -37.29 0.26 -4.14
C THR A 135 -38.62 -0.27 -3.62
N SER A 136 -38.62 -1.55 -3.20
CA SER A 136 -39.62 -2.16 -2.34
C SER A 136 -39.00 -2.34 -0.94
N PRO A 137 -39.34 -1.49 0.05
CA PRO A 137 -38.71 -1.57 1.37
C PRO A 137 -38.95 -2.93 2.06
N LEU A 138 -40.13 -3.51 1.85
CA LEU A 138 -40.49 -4.82 2.39
C LEU A 138 -39.56 -5.93 1.91
N PHE A 139 -39.14 -5.91 0.64
CA PHE A 139 -38.19 -6.89 0.08
C PHE A 139 -36.86 -6.86 0.85
N PHE A 140 -36.27 -5.68 1.03
CA PHE A 140 -34.99 -5.53 1.72
C PHE A 140 -35.08 -5.76 3.23
N ILE A 141 -36.19 -5.39 3.86
CA ILE A 141 -36.47 -5.70 5.28
C ILE A 141 -36.59 -7.21 5.49
N LEU A 142 -37.27 -7.94 4.60
CA LEU A 142 -37.39 -9.40 4.68
C LEU A 142 -36.04 -10.10 4.47
N TYR A 143 -35.19 -9.63 3.55
CA TYR A 143 -33.83 -10.16 3.40
C TYR A 143 -32.96 -9.90 4.64
N LEU A 144 -33.03 -8.71 5.25
CA LEU A 144 -32.30 -8.41 6.49
C LEU A 144 -32.80 -9.26 7.67
N ALA A 145 -34.11 -9.42 7.81
CA ALA A 145 -34.72 -10.26 8.83
C ALA A 145 -34.33 -11.74 8.65
N HIS A 146 -34.28 -12.24 7.42
CA HIS A 146 -33.80 -13.59 7.08
C HIS A 146 -32.34 -13.79 7.49
N ILE A 147 -31.43 -12.86 7.16
CA ILE A 147 -30.01 -12.92 7.54
C ILE A 147 -29.85 -12.98 9.07
N LEU A 148 -30.52 -12.09 9.79
CA LEU A 148 -30.48 -12.03 11.27
C LEU A 148 -31.11 -13.28 11.91
N LEU A 149 -32.17 -13.83 11.31
CA LEU A 149 -32.79 -15.08 11.76
C LEU A 149 -31.85 -16.28 11.62
N LEU A 150 -31.08 -16.38 10.53
CA LEU A 150 -30.07 -17.44 10.35
C LEU A 150 -28.95 -17.34 11.40
N GLU A 151 -28.49 -16.13 11.74
CA GLU A 151 -27.49 -15.95 12.79
C GLU A 151 -28.06 -16.31 14.18
N ALA A 152 -29.28 -15.84 14.50
CA ALA A 152 -29.96 -16.17 15.75
C ALA A 152 -30.22 -17.68 15.89
N LEU A 153 -30.63 -18.35 14.80
CA LEU A 153 -30.81 -19.80 14.74
C LEU A 153 -29.48 -20.54 14.97
N SER A 154 -28.37 -20.05 14.42
CA SER A 154 -27.05 -20.65 14.64
C SER A 154 -26.63 -20.63 16.11
N VAL A 155 -26.86 -19.50 16.80
CA VAL A 155 -26.61 -19.37 18.25
C VAL A 155 -27.60 -20.22 19.06
N ALA A 156 -28.89 -20.23 18.69
CA ALA A 156 -29.91 -21.01 19.38
C ALA A 156 -29.68 -22.52 19.29
N LEU A 157 -29.25 -23.03 18.13
CA LEU A 157 -28.87 -24.44 17.95
C LEU A 157 -27.66 -24.82 18.82
N LEU A 158 -26.62 -23.98 18.83
CA LEU A 158 -25.43 -24.19 19.65
C LEU A 158 -25.75 -24.16 21.15
N TRP A 159 -26.63 -23.25 21.59
CA TRP A 159 -27.06 -23.15 22.98
C TRP A 159 -27.95 -24.33 23.40
N SER A 160 -28.83 -24.81 22.52
CA SER A 160 -29.78 -25.90 22.83
C SER A 160 -29.16 -27.29 22.77
N PHE A 161 -28.16 -27.50 21.91
CA PHE A 161 -27.63 -28.84 21.58
C PHE A 161 -26.10 -28.99 21.75
N GLY A 162 -25.39 -27.92 22.10
CA GLY A 162 -23.95 -27.94 22.36
C GLY A 162 -23.06 -28.01 21.10
N ASN A 163 -21.77 -28.23 21.33
CA ASN A 163 -20.69 -28.11 20.34
C ASN A 163 -20.37 -29.41 19.57
N GLY A 164 -21.29 -30.39 19.57
CA GLY A 164 -21.09 -31.68 18.92
C GLY A 164 -21.08 -31.57 17.39
N TRP A 165 -20.22 -32.35 16.72
CA TRP A 165 -19.89 -32.23 15.29
C TRP A 165 -21.06 -32.02 14.32
N ILE A 166 -22.21 -32.68 14.56
CA ILE A 166 -23.41 -32.51 13.73
C ILE A 166 -23.96 -31.08 13.83
N ILE A 167 -24.02 -30.51 15.04
CA ILE A 167 -24.41 -29.13 15.28
C ILE A 167 -23.36 -28.18 14.69
N THR A 168 -22.07 -28.46 14.89
CA THR A 168 -20.94 -27.68 14.32
C THR A 168 -21.03 -27.55 12.80
N LEU A 169 -21.31 -28.65 12.10
CA LEU A 169 -21.50 -28.65 10.65
C LEU A 169 -22.78 -27.92 10.24
N LEU A 170 -23.90 -28.14 10.95
CA LEU A 170 -25.17 -27.48 10.68
C LEU A 170 -25.08 -25.94 10.83
N ILE A 171 -24.53 -25.45 11.94
CA ILE A 171 -24.32 -24.00 12.14
C ILE A 171 -23.31 -23.44 11.13
N SER A 172 -22.33 -24.23 10.67
CA SER A 172 -21.39 -23.78 9.64
C SER A 172 -22.08 -23.48 8.31
N VAL A 173 -23.03 -24.32 7.90
CA VAL A 173 -23.84 -24.11 6.68
C VAL A 173 -24.82 -22.95 6.84
N ILE A 174 -25.48 -22.82 8.00
CA ILE A 174 -26.41 -21.73 8.29
C ILE A 174 -25.67 -20.37 8.31
N LEU A 175 -24.51 -20.31 8.97
CA LEU A 175 -23.66 -19.11 9.00
C LEU A 175 -23.10 -18.78 7.61
N ALA A 176 -22.59 -19.75 6.85
CA ALA A 176 -22.11 -19.49 5.49
C ALA A 176 -23.23 -18.97 4.57
N THR A 177 -24.45 -19.50 4.72
CA THR A 177 -25.65 -19.00 4.02
C THR A 177 -25.96 -17.56 4.42
N SER A 178 -25.96 -17.25 5.73
CA SER A 178 -26.19 -15.89 6.23
C SER A 178 -25.13 -14.90 5.73
N GLN A 179 -23.85 -15.28 5.77
CA GLN A 179 -22.73 -14.45 5.32
C GLN A 179 -22.74 -14.23 3.79
N ALA A 180 -23.14 -15.23 2.99
CA ALA A 180 -23.36 -15.08 1.55
C ALA A 180 -24.52 -14.11 1.27
N GLN A 181 -25.68 -14.31 1.89
CA GLN A 181 -26.85 -13.44 1.74
C GLN A 181 -26.59 -12.00 2.23
N ALA A 182 -25.81 -11.82 3.31
CA ALA A 182 -25.32 -10.51 3.75
C ALA A 182 -24.36 -9.88 2.73
N GLY A 183 -23.59 -10.69 2.00
CA GLY A 183 -22.76 -10.25 0.88
C GLY A 183 -23.57 -9.69 -0.30
N TRP A 184 -24.74 -10.28 -0.57
CA TRP A 184 -25.68 -9.77 -1.58
C TRP A 184 -26.46 -8.55 -1.08
N LEU A 185 -26.92 -8.54 0.17
CA LEU A 185 -27.66 -7.42 0.73
C LEU A 185 -26.81 -6.16 0.92
N GLN A 186 -25.55 -6.29 1.36
CA GLN A 186 -24.66 -5.12 1.46
C GLN A 186 -24.39 -4.50 0.09
N HIS A 187 -24.36 -5.32 -0.97
CA HIS A 187 -24.10 -4.88 -2.34
C HIS A 187 -25.20 -3.94 -2.85
N ASP A 188 -26.49 -4.25 -2.59
CA ASP A 188 -27.62 -3.36 -2.92
C ASP A 188 -27.49 -1.96 -2.27
N PHE A 189 -27.10 -1.91 -0.98
CA PHE A 189 -26.87 -0.65 -0.26
C PHE A 189 -25.60 0.07 -0.74
N GLY A 190 -24.53 -0.67 -1.03
CA GLY A 190 -23.27 -0.11 -1.53
C GLY A 190 -23.40 0.56 -2.90
N HIS A 191 -24.40 0.17 -3.70
CA HIS A 191 -24.81 0.85 -4.94
C HIS A 191 -25.83 1.98 -4.76
N LEU A 192 -26.20 2.32 -3.52
CA LEU A 192 -27.20 3.37 -3.21
C LEU A 192 -28.59 3.09 -3.85
N SER A 193 -28.94 1.81 -4.01
CA SER A 193 -30.16 1.38 -4.70
C SER A 193 -31.40 1.27 -3.81
N VAL A 194 -31.26 1.37 -2.48
CA VAL A 194 -32.35 1.05 -1.55
C VAL A 194 -33.06 2.31 -1.05
N PHE A 195 -32.37 3.29 -0.45
CA PHE A 195 -33.04 4.47 0.09
C PHE A 195 -33.05 5.65 -0.90
N LYS A 196 -34.02 6.56 -0.71
CA LYS A 196 -34.06 7.85 -1.44
C LYS A 196 -33.00 8.86 -0.96
N ASN A 197 -32.28 8.54 0.10
CA ASN A 197 -31.25 9.37 0.69
C ASN A 197 -30.06 8.46 1.00
N SER A 198 -28.96 8.66 0.27
CA SER A 198 -27.74 7.85 0.36
C SER A 198 -27.10 7.82 1.74
N THR A 199 -27.41 8.76 2.65
CA THR A 199 -26.98 8.66 4.05
C THR A 199 -27.50 7.38 4.72
N TRP A 200 -28.72 6.94 4.39
CA TRP A 200 -29.28 5.69 4.93
C TRP A 200 -28.69 4.46 4.25
N ASP A 201 -28.47 4.49 2.93
CA ASP A 201 -27.75 3.42 2.24
C ASP A 201 -26.35 3.24 2.82
N HIS A 202 -25.55 4.31 2.97
CA HIS A 202 -24.21 4.24 3.56
C HIS A 202 -24.21 3.72 5.01
N LEU A 203 -25.17 4.14 5.85
CA LEU A 203 -25.26 3.67 7.24
C LEU A 203 -25.61 2.18 7.31
N VAL A 204 -26.60 1.74 6.55
CA VAL A 204 -27.04 0.33 6.56
C VAL A 204 -26.04 -0.55 5.81
N HIS A 205 -25.36 -0.03 4.77
CA HIS A 205 -24.25 -0.69 4.10
C HIS A 205 -23.15 -1.04 5.09
N LYS A 206 -22.63 -0.05 5.84
CA LYS A 206 -21.63 -0.25 6.90
C LYS A 206 -22.08 -1.23 7.98
N PHE A 207 -23.35 -1.17 8.40
CA PHE A 207 -23.89 -2.15 9.34
C PHE A 207 -23.87 -3.58 8.78
N VAL A 208 -24.36 -3.82 7.55
CA VAL A 208 -24.43 -5.17 6.99
C VAL A 208 -23.05 -5.70 6.59
N ILE A 209 -22.20 -4.92 5.91
CA ILE A 209 -20.85 -5.37 5.57
C ILE A 209 -19.93 -5.45 6.80
N GLY A 210 -20.05 -4.51 7.74
CA GLY A 210 -19.17 -4.38 8.89
C GLY A 210 -19.60 -5.20 10.09
N HIS A 211 -20.79 -4.95 10.67
CA HIS A 211 -21.25 -5.63 11.89
C HIS A 211 -21.74 -7.07 11.65
N VAL A 212 -22.46 -7.28 10.53
CA VAL A 212 -23.03 -8.59 10.20
C VAL A 212 -22.02 -9.45 9.44
N LYS A 213 -21.31 -8.89 8.45
CA LYS A 213 -20.36 -9.66 7.60
C LYS A 213 -18.88 -9.54 7.99
N GLY A 214 -18.45 -8.55 8.77
CA GLY A 214 -17.04 -8.41 9.18
C GLY A 214 -16.06 -8.01 8.06
N ALA A 215 -16.41 -7.01 7.24
CA ALA A 215 -15.56 -6.41 6.21
C ALA A 215 -15.78 -4.89 6.08
N SER A 216 -14.87 -4.17 5.39
CA SER A 216 -14.95 -2.70 5.23
C SER A 216 -15.83 -2.29 4.04
N ALA A 217 -16.73 -1.33 4.28
CA ALA A 217 -17.55 -0.68 3.27
C ALA A 217 -16.66 0.12 2.28
N ASN A 218 -15.74 0.92 2.82
CA ASN A 218 -14.83 1.74 2.01
C ASN A 218 -13.95 0.88 1.08
N TRP A 219 -13.43 -0.25 1.57
CA TRP A 219 -12.69 -1.22 0.76
C TRP A 219 -13.53 -1.74 -0.40
N TRP A 220 -14.76 -2.17 -0.09
CA TRP A 220 -15.67 -2.74 -1.08
C TRP A 220 -16.06 -1.69 -2.14
N ASN A 221 -16.57 -0.52 -1.72
CA ASN A 221 -16.95 0.56 -2.64
C ASN A 221 -15.78 0.97 -3.54
N HIS A 222 -14.58 1.15 -2.96
CA HIS A 222 -13.42 1.59 -3.72
C HIS A 222 -13.08 0.62 -4.86
N ARG A 223 -13.07 -0.71 -4.60
CA ARG A 223 -12.79 -1.70 -5.65
C ARG A 223 -13.97 -1.84 -6.60
N HIS A 224 -15.17 -1.99 -6.08
CA HIS A 224 -16.37 -2.34 -6.85
C HIS A 224 -16.79 -1.21 -7.81
N PHE A 225 -16.61 0.07 -7.44
CA PHE A 225 -16.83 1.17 -8.39
C PHE A 225 -15.80 1.20 -9.53
N GLN A 226 -14.54 0.79 -9.31
CA GLN A 226 -13.55 0.66 -10.40
C GLN A 226 -13.90 -0.53 -11.31
N HIS A 227 -14.32 -1.67 -10.75
CA HIS A 227 -14.83 -2.81 -11.51
C HIS A 227 -16.03 -2.40 -12.37
N HIS A 228 -17.07 -1.78 -11.80
CA HIS A 228 -18.21 -1.29 -12.59
C HIS A 228 -17.86 -0.20 -13.61
N ALA A 229 -16.80 0.58 -13.39
CA ALA A 229 -16.47 1.68 -14.29
C ALA A 229 -15.93 1.21 -15.64
N LYS A 230 -15.08 0.18 -15.66
CA LYS A 230 -14.61 -0.52 -16.88
C LYS A 230 -14.24 -1.99 -16.53
N PRO A 231 -15.23 -2.89 -16.38
CA PRO A 231 -14.98 -4.28 -15.98
C PRO A 231 -14.18 -5.05 -17.04
N ASN A 232 -13.45 -6.08 -16.61
CA ASN A 232 -12.55 -6.91 -17.39
C ASN A 232 -11.43 -6.17 -18.18
N ILE A 233 -11.36 -4.83 -18.10
CA ILE A 233 -10.32 -4.04 -18.77
C ILE A 233 -9.01 -4.09 -17.99
N VAL A 234 -7.97 -4.63 -18.63
CA VAL A 234 -6.61 -4.77 -18.08
C VAL A 234 -6.10 -3.43 -17.55
N SER A 235 -5.52 -3.48 -16.34
CA SER A 235 -5.04 -2.34 -15.54
C SER A 235 -6.09 -1.35 -15.02
N LYS A 236 -7.35 -1.39 -15.49
CA LYS A 236 -8.45 -0.59 -14.96
C LYS A 236 -9.23 -1.37 -13.88
N ASP A 237 -9.79 -2.52 -14.22
CA ASP A 237 -10.51 -3.40 -13.28
C ASP A 237 -9.58 -3.96 -12.16
N PRO A 238 -9.93 -3.81 -10.86
CA PRO A 238 -9.18 -4.37 -9.73
C PRO A 238 -9.51 -5.83 -9.38
N ASP A 239 -10.55 -6.45 -9.93
CA ASP A 239 -10.96 -7.84 -9.64
C ASP A 239 -10.25 -8.86 -10.54
N ILE A 240 -9.95 -8.53 -11.80
CA ILE A 240 -9.09 -9.37 -12.65
C ILE A 240 -7.59 -9.31 -12.29
N ASN A 241 -7.17 -8.38 -11.42
CA ASN A 241 -5.76 -8.13 -11.07
C ASN A 241 -5.19 -9.14 -10.06
N MET A 242 -5.31 -10.42 -10.40
CA MET A 242 -5.04 -11.57 -9.53
C MET A 242 -3.59 -12.10 -9.61
N LEU A 243 -2.68 -11.38 -10.28
CA LEU A 243 -1.33 -11.83 -10.70
C LEU A 243 -0.45 -12.49 -9.62
N LYS A 244 -0.68 -12.21 -8.33
CA LYS A 244 0.07 -12.89 -7.24
C LYS A 244 -0.35 -14.36 -7.05
N LEU A 245 -1.51 -14.75 -7.57
CA LEU A 245 -2.11 -16.08 -7.43
C LEU A 245 -2.46 -16.71 -8.77
N LEU A 246 -3.11 -15.98 -9.67
CA LEU A 246 -3.71 -16.49 -10.92
C LEU A 246 -3.48 -15.50 -12.08
N VAL A 247 -3.56 -15.98 -13.32
CA VAL A 247 -3.62 -15.16 -14.53
C VAL A 247 -4.91 -15.46 -15.31
N LEU A 248 -5.59 -14.40 -15.74
CA LEU A 248 -6.94 -14.43 -16.33
C LEU A 248 -6.92 -13.77 -17.72
N GLY A 249 -7.89 -14.10 -18.57
CA GLY A 249 -7.88 -13.68 -19.98
C GLY A 249 -6.90 -14.47 -20.83
N ASN A 250 -7.01 -14.29 -22.15
CA ASN A 250 -5.99 -14.77 -23.09
C ASN A 250 -4.75 -13.84 -23.11
N VAL A 251 -4.93 -12.56 -22.73
CA VAL A 251 -3.91 -11.50 -22.84
C VAL A 251 -2.88 -11.56 -21.71
N LEU A 252 -3.32 -11.54 -20.43
CA LEU A 252 -2.41 -11.50 -19.28
C LEU A 252 -1.41 -12.67 -19.22
N PRO A 253 -1.80 -13.94 -19.48
CA PRO A 253 -0.87 -15.06 -19.44
C PRO A 253 0.26 -14.94 -20.47
N VAL A 254 -0.06 -14.45 -21.68
CA VAL A 254 0.90 -14.24 -22.77
C VAL A 254 1.84 -13.08 -22.43
N GLU A 255 1.31 -11.94 -22.00
CA GLU A 255 2.13 -10.78 -21.62
C GLU A 255 3.09 -11.09 -20.47
N TYR A 256 2.60 -11.72 -19.41
CA TYR A 256 3.43 -12.02 -18.24
C TYR A 256 4.44 -13.15 -18.51
N GLY A 257 4.12 -14.06 -19.43
CA GLY A 257 5.08 -15.00 -20.03
C GLY A 257 6.22 -14.30 -20.76
N ILE A 258 5.91 -13.35 -21.66
CA ILE A 258 6.90 -12.54 -22.40
C ILE A 258 7.75 -11.70 -21.44
N LYS A 259 7.11 -11.05 -20.46
CA LYS A 259 7.76 -10.25 -19.41
C LYS A 259 8.53 -11.11 -18.38
N LYS A 260 8.47 -12.44 -18.49
CA LYS A 260 9.09 -13.45 -17.60
C LYS A 260 8.72 -13.30 -16.11
N LEU A 261 7.58 -12.65 -15.81
CA LEU A 261 7.11 -12.43 -14.45
C LEU A 261 6.52 -13.73 -13.88
N LYS A 262 7.11 -14.25 -12.81
CA LYS A 262 6.72 -15.54 -12.19
C LYS A 262 6.62 -15.41 -10.68
N HIS A 263 5.41 -15.19 -10.15
CA HIS A 263 5.12 -15.34 -8.72
C HIS A 263 4.67 -16.77 -8.39
N MET A 264 3.90 -17.38 -9.29
CA MET A 264 3.35 -18.73 -9.17
C MET A 264 3.59 -19.53 -10.47
N PRO A 265 3.54 -20.88 -10.44
CA PRO A 265 3.66 -21.71 -11.63
C PRO A 265 2.34 -21.70 -12.45
N TYR A 266 2.05 -20.59 -13.13
CA TYR A 266 0.75 -20.36 -13.80
C TYR A 266 0.38 -21.43 -14.85
N ASN A 267 1.36 -22.09 -15.47
CA ASN A 267 1.16 -23.24 -16.36
C ASN A 267 0.55 -24.49 -15.65
N HIS A 268 0.41 -24.43 -14.33
CA HIS A 268 -0.28 -25.42 -13.51
C HIS A 268 -1.44 -24.80 -12.72
N GLN A 269 -1.94 -23.61 -13.08
CA GLN A 269 -3.00 -22.94 -12.31
C GLN A 269 -4.28 -23.77 -12.23
N HIS A 270 -4.63 -24.54 -13.26
CA HIS A 270 -5.73 -25.51 -13.23
C HIS A 270 -5.63 -26.57 -12.13
N ARG A 271 -4.42 -26.85 -11.63
CA ARG A 271 -4.16 -27.85 -10.57
C ARG A 271 -4.34 -27.26 -9.17
N TYR A 272 -3.90 -26.02 -8.95
CA TYR A 272 -4.02 -25.36 -7.65
C TYR A 272 -5.20 -24.37 -7.54
N PHE A 273 -5.92 -24.08 -8.62
CA PHE A 273 -7.10 -23.20 -8.61
C PHE A 273 -8.11 -23.67 -7.55
N PHE A 274 -8.49 -24.95 -7.56
CA PHE A 274 -9.40 -25.53 -6.56
C PHE A 274 -8.85 -25.58 -5.12
N LEU A 275 -7.53 -25.38 -4.94
CA LEU A 275 -6.86 -25.35 -3.63
C LEU A 275 -6.55 -23.93 -3.14
N VAL A 276 -6.73 -22.90 -3.98
CA VAL A 276 -6.32 -21.51 -3.70
C VAL A 276 -7.43 -20.49 -4.02
N GLY A 277 -8.13 -20.63 -5.13
CA GLY A 277 -9.22 -19.74 -5.54
C GLY A 277 -10.47 -19.91 -4.65
N PRO A 278 -11.38 -20.85 -4.94
CA PRO A 278 -12.56 -21.08 -4.13
C PRO A 278 -12.32 -21.20 -2.61
N PRO A 279 -11.27 -21.90 -2.09
CA PRO A 279 -11.12 -22.06 -0.64
C PRO A 279 -10.43 -20.91 0.10
N LEU A 280 -9.53 -20.12 -0.53
CA LEU A 280 -8.72 -19.12 0.19
C LEU A 280 -9.04 -17.66 -0.16
N LEU A 281 -9.90 -17.39 -1.16
CA LEU A 281 -10.16 -16.02 -1.61
C LEU A 281 -10.77 -15.13 -0.54
N LEU A 282 -11.84 -15.54 0.17
CA LEU A 282 -12.34 -14.78 1.33
C LEU A 282 -11.46 -14.93 2.58
N PRO A 283 -11.21 -16.15 3.13
CA PRO A 283 -10.58 -16.29 4.45
C PRO A 283 -9.16 -15.76 4.53
N LEU A 284 -8.41 -15.74 3.41
CA LEU A 284 -7.02 -15.29 3.38
C LEU A 284 -6.84 -14.04 2.52
N TYR A 285 -7.12 -14.13 1.21
CA TYR A 285 -6.73 -13.06 0.27
C TYR A 285 -7.49 -11.75 0.52
N PHE A 286 -8.83 -11.78 0.54
CA PHE A 286 -9.63 -10.59 0.80
C PHE A 286 -9.55 -10.13 2.25
N ASN A 287 -9.49 -11.01 3.25
CA ASN A 287 -9.20 -10.61 4.64
C ASN A 287 -7.88 -9.82 4.75
N ILE A 288 -6.80 -10.30 4.13
CA ILE A 288 -5.53 -9.57 4.07
C ILE A 288 -5.70 -8.24 3.32
N HIS A 289 -6.39 -8.22 2.17
CA HIS A 289 -6.60 -7.00 1.39
C HIS A 289 -7.51 -5.97 2.08
N ILE A 290 -8.48 -6.39 2.90
CA ILE A 290 -9.34 -5.54 3.73
C ILE A 290 -8.50 -4.89 4.84
N LEU A 291 -7.75 -5.69 5.61
CA LEU A 291 -6.86 -5.21 6.67
C LEU A 291 -5.77 -4.28 6.11
N GLN A 292 -5.14 -4.67 4.98
CA GLN A 292 -4.18 -3.83 4.27
C GLN A 292 -4.81 -2.54 3.73
N THR A 293 -6.08 -2.55 3.32
CA THR A 293 -6.72 -1.33 2.78
C THR A 293 -7.04 -0.34 3.88
N MET A 294 -7.71 -0.79 4.96
CA MET A 294 -7.97 0.06 6.13
C MET A 294 -6.67 0.68 6.66
N TYR A 295 -5.58 -0.11 6.67
CA TYR A 295 -4.25 0.38 7.03
C TYR A 295 -3.65 1.36 6.01
N LEU A 296 -3.47 0.97 4.74
CA LEU A 296 -2.70 1.70 3.73
C LEU A 296 -3.41 2.92 3.16
N GLN A 297 -4.73 2.88 2.97
CA GLN A 297 -5.49 4.07 2.53
C GLN A 297 -5.61 5.13 3.63
N ARG A 298 -5.19 4.78 4.86
CA ARG A 298 -5.39 5.57 6.07
C ARG A 298 -6.85 5.96 6.22
N ASP A 299 -7.73 4.97 6.35
CA ASP A 299 -9.14 5.23 6.69
C ASP A 299 -9.27 5.85 8.12
N TRP A 300 -8.18 5.77 8.90
CA TRP A 300 -7.92 6.48 10.16
C TRP A 300 -7.35 7.91 9.99
N VAL A 301 -6.90 8.32 8.80
CA VAL A 301 -6.24 9.64 8.55
C VAL A 301 -6.44 10.14 7.10
N ARG A 302 -7.67 10.51 6.72
CA ARG A 302 -7.91 11.45 5.60
C ARG A 302 -8.36 12.83 6.13
N PRO A 303 -7.55 13.89 5.99
CA PRO A 303 -7.93 15.23 6.44
C PRO A 303 -8.85 15.92 5.40
N THR A 304 -10.14 15.98 5.69
CA THR A 304 -11.12 16.82 4.98
C THR A 304 -11.92 17.65 5.97
N SER A 305 -11.53 18.92 6.13
CA SER A 305 -11.92 19.86 7.21
C SER A 305 -11.44 19.44 8.61
N GLU A 306 -11.09 20.41 9.46
CA GLU A 306 -10.27 20.14 10.66
C GLU A 306 -11.07 19.86 11.95
N TYR A 307 -12.40 19.98 11.94
CA TYR A 307 -13.22 20.08 13.16
C TYR A 307 -14.16 18.91 13.47
N TYR A 308 -14.28 17.90 12.59
CA TYR A 308 -15.14 16.71 12.82
C TYR A 308 -14.36 15.38 12.72
N VAL A 309 -13.04 15.43 12.90
CA VAL A 309 -12.07 14.41 12.47
C VAL A 309 -11.75 13.32 13.52
N PHE A 310 -12.66 13.04 14.46
CA PHE A 310 -12.49 11.94 15.43
C PHE A 310 -13.57 10.84 15.35
N PHE A 311 -14.81 11.18 14.97
CA PHE A 311 -15.94 10.22 15.04
C PHE A 311 -16.00 9.25 13.85
N PHE A 312 -15.80 9.71 12.61
CA PHE A 312 -15.77 8.83 11.42
C PHE A 312 -14.52 7.92 11.35
N PHE A 313 -13.49 8.22 12.15
CA PHE A 313 -12.12 7.75 11.95
C PHE A 313 -11.82 6.41 12.62
N PHE A 314 -12.78 5.91 13.41
CA PHE A 314 -12.82 4.55 13.91
C PHE A 314 -13.89 3.69 13.23
N GLU A 315 -14.74 4.23 12.35
CA GLU A 315 -16.06 3.65 12.05
C GLU A 315 -16.00 2.27 11.38
N ASP A 316 -15.39 2.14 10.19
CA ASP A 316 -15.28 0.85 9.48
C ASP A 316 -14.52 -0.21 10.31
N PHE A 317 -13.48 0.20 11.07
CA PHE A 317 -12.74 -0.70 11.94
C PHE A 317 -13.52 -1.10 13.19
N ALA A 318 -14.30 -0.19 13.79
CA ALA A 318 -15.17 -0.49 14.92
C ALA A 318 -16.31 -1.42 14.50
N TRP A 319 -16.86 -1.25 13.29
CA TRP A 319 -17.81 -2.22 12.73
C TRP A 319 -17.15 -3.60 12.53
N TYR A 320 -15.98 -3.67 11.87
CA TYR A 320 -15.21 -4.91 11.71
C TYR A 320 -14.87 -5.58 13.05
N LEU A 321 -14.43 -4.79 14.04
CA LEU A 321 -14.12 -5.28 15.39
C LEU A 321 -15.38 -5.74 16.12
N SER A 322 -16.51 -5.04 15.96
CA SER A 322 -17.79 -5.43 16.57
C SER A 322 -18.31 -6.77 16.04
N TYR A 323 -18.10 -7.09 14.75
CA TYR A 323 -18.35 -8.43 14.21
C TYR A 323 -17.49 -9.48 14.93
N ASN A 324 -16.18 -9.23 15.04
CA ASN A 324 -15.23 -10.18 15.64
C ASN A 324 -15.49 -10.39 17.14
N ILE A 325 -15.80 -9.32 17.89
CA ILE A 325 -16.20 -9.38 19.30
C ILE A 325 -17.51 -10.16 19.45
N ARG A 326 -18.56 -9.80 18.68
CA ARG A 326 -19.87 -10.49 18.67
C ARG A 326 -19.71 -11.98 18.40
N TYR A 327 -18.92 -12.33 17.39
CA TYR A 327 -18.64 -13.70 17.01
C TYR A 327 -17.92 -14.45 18.15
N LEU A 328 -16.85 -13.90 18.73
CA LEU A 328 -16.14 -14.53 19.84
C LEU A 328 -17.02 -14.65 21.09
N MET A 329 -17.86 -13.65 21.41
CA MET A 329 -18.80 -13.70 22.53
C MET A 329 -19.80 -14.87 22.42
N PHE A 330 -20.30 -15.18 21.22
CA PHE A 330 -21.24 -16.29 21.03
C PHE A 330 -20.56 -17.66 20.89
N TYR A 331 -19.42 -17.74 20.21
CA TYR A 331 -18.81 -19.04 19.84
C TYR A 331 -17.65 -19.48 20.76
N ALA A 332 -16.88 -18.56 21.34
CA ALA A 332 -15.76 -18.93 22.22
C ALA A 332 -16.17 -19.61 23.53
N PRO A 333 -17.34 -19.37 24.16
CA PRO A 333 -17.79 -20.12 25.34
C PRO A 333 -17.98 -21.63 25.08
N TYR A 334 -18.26 -22.02 23.82
CA TYR A 334 -18.54 -23.40 23.43
C TYR A 334 -17.34 -24.11 22.79
N TYR A 335 -16.48 -23.37 22.07
CA TYR A 335 -15.35 -23.94 21.31
C TYR A 335 -13.97 -23.50 21.84
N GLY A 336 -13.91 -22.65 22.85
CA GLY A 336 -12.71 -21.88 23.20
C GLY A 336 -12.36 -20.86 22.10
N ILE A 337 -11.38 -19.99 22.37
CA ILE A 337 -10.96 -18.97 21.39
C ILE A 337 -10.42 -19.64 20.12
N LEU A 338 -9.55 -20.65 20.24
CA LEU A 338 -8.96 -21.33 19.09
C LEU A 338 -10.01 -22.10 18.26
N GLY A 339 -10.93 -22.83 18.91
CA GLY A 339 -11.99 -23.55 18.19
C GLY A 339 -13.00 -22.61 17.53
N ALA A 340 -13.31 -21.47 18.15
CA ALA A 340 -14.15 -20.44 17.52
C ALA A 340 -13.47 -19.85 16.27
N LEU A 341 -12.15 -19.61 16.30
CA LEU A 341 -11.38 -19.18 15.13
C LEU A 341 -11.33 -20.25 14.03
N VAL A 342 -11.19 -21.53 14.38
CA VAL A 342 -11.27 -22.65 13.42
C VAL A 342 -12.66 -22.71 12.77
N LEU A 343 -13.74 -22.60 13.57
CA LEU A 343 -15.11 -22.50 13.06
C LEU A 343 -15.27 -21.29 12.13
N HIS A 344 -14.68 -20.14 12.47
CA HIS A 344 -14.74 -18.94 11.64
C HIS A 344 -14.07 -19.17 10.28
N THR A 345 -12.85 -19.70 10.27
CA THR A 345 -12.12 -20.03 9.05
C THR A 345 -12.87 -21.07 8.21
N PHE A 346 -13.54 -22.04 8.83
CA PHE A 346 -14.34 -23.04 8.12
C PHE A 346 -15.63 -22.46 7.51
N VAL A 347 -16.35 -21.58 8.23
CA VAL A 347 -17.47 -20.81 7.68
C VAL A 347 -17.03 -19.96 6.48
N ARG A 348 -15.90 -19.24 6.63
CA ARG A 348 -15.31 -18.45 5.53
C ARG A 348 -14.89 -19.31 4.34
N PHE A 349 -14.40 -20.53 4.57
CA PHE A 349 -14.05 -21.48 3.51
C PHE A 349 -15.30 -21.87 2.69
N ILE A 350 -16.41 -22.22 3.34
CA ILE A 350 -17.68 -22.54 2.66
C ILE A 350 -18.21 -21.30 1.91
N GLU A 351 -18.24 -20.15 2.57
CA GLU A 351 -18.64 -18.86 2.00
C GLU A 351 -17.79 -18.49 0.76
N SER A 352 -16.48 -18.74 0.80
CA SER A 352 -15.54 -18.44 -0.29
C SER A 352 -15.83 -19.25 -1.56
N HIS A 353 -16.28 -20.50 -1.42
CA HIS A 353 -16.72 -21.28 -2.58
C HIS A 353 -17.97 -20.67 -3.20
N TRP A 354 -19.00 -20.38 -2.39
CA TRP A 354 -20.25 -19.77 -2.87
C TRP A 354 -19.98 -18.43 -3.55
N PHE A 355 -19.19 -17.57 -2.90
CA PHE A 355 -18.79 -16.26 -3.43
C PHE A 355 -18.06 -16.36 -4.77
N VAL A 356 -17.07 -17.25 -4.89
CA VAL A 356 -16.31 -17.43 -6.15
C VAL A 356 -17.21 -17.95 -7.25
N TRP A 357 -18.03 -18.98 -7.00
CA TRP A 357 -18.91 -19.51 -8.04
C TRP A 357 -19.98 -18.51 -8.49
N VAL A 358 -20.54 -17.69 -7.59
CA VAL A 358 -21.53 -16.65 -7.97
C VAL A 358 -20.88 -15.47 -8.68
N THR A 359 -19.77 -14.93 -8.19
CA THR A 359 -19.20 -13.69 -8.75
C THR A 359 -18.42 -13.93 -10.03
N GLN A 360 -17.76 -15.08 -10.18
CA GLN A 360 -16.85 -15.31 -11.31
C GLN A 360 -17.57 -15.90 -12.54
N MET A 361 -18.71 -16.59 -12.36
CA MET A 361 -19.45 -17.26 -13.45
C MET A 361 -19.96 -16.30 -14.54
N ASN A 362 -20.17 -15.02 -14.19
CA ASN A 362 -20.69 -14.00 -15.10
C ASN A 362 -19.59 -13.18 -15.81
N HIS A 363 -18.36 -13.21 -15.28
CA HIS A 363 -17.26 -12.28 -15.62
C HIS A 363 -16.01 -12.97 -16.17
N ILE A 364 -15.50 -13.99 -15.48
CA ILE A 364 -14.25 -14.67 -15.91
C ILE A 364 -14.39 -15.34 -17.28
N PRO A 365 -15.51 -16.01 -17.64
CA PRO A 365 -15.69 -16.59 -18.98
C PRO A 365 -15.77 -15.59 -20.14
N MET A 366 -15.75 -14.29 -19.86
CA MET A 366 -15.98 -13.22 -20.84
C MET A 366 -14.67 -12.64 -21.37
N ASP A 367 -14.76 -11.64 -22.26
CA ASP A 367 -13.58 -10.97 -22.83
C ASP A 367 -12.82 -10.21 -21.74
N ILE A 368 -11.52 -10.52 -21.61
CA ILE A 368 -10.54 -9.82 -20.77
C ILE A 368 -9.39 -9.35 -21.67
N ASP A 369 -9.28 -8.04 -21.84
CA ASP A 369 -8.39 -7.37 -22.80
C ASP A 369 -8.04 -5.94 -22.34
N HIS A 370 -7.19 -5.23 -23.08
CA HIS A 370 -6.97 -3.80 -22.89
C HIS A 370 -8.16 -2.96 -23.37
N ASP A 371 -8.18 -1.69 -22.95
CA ASP A 371 -9.24 -0.76 -23.32
C ASP A 371 -9.24 -0.50 -24.83
N LYS A 372 -10.41 -0.67 -25.47
CA LYS A 372 -10.64 -0.42 -26.90
C LYS A 372 -11.38 0.90 -27.13
N HIS A 373 -11.68 1.66 -26.07
CA HIS A 373 -12.51 2.85 -26.07
C HIS A 373 -13.91 2.61 -26.66
N ASP A 374 -14.46 1.41 -26.43
CA ASP A 374 -15.86 1.07 -26.69
C ASP A 374 -16.83 2.04 -25.96
N ASP A 375 -18.08 2.11 -26.42
CA ASP A 375 -19.15 2.79 -25.67
C ASP A 375 -19.55 2.01 -24.40
N TRP A 376 -20.19 2.69 -23.46
CA TRP A 376 -20.56 2.10 -22.16
C TRP A 376 -21.44 0.85 -22.29
N LEU A 377 -22.44 0.84 -23.18
CA LEU A 377 -23.34 -0.30 -23.33
C LEU A 377 -22.60 -1.50 -23.93
N SER A 378 -21.89 -1.31 -25.03
CA SER A 378 -21.10 -2.36 -25.68
C SER A 378 -20.01 -2.92 -24.77
N MET A 379 -19.33 -2.07 -23.99
CA MET A 379 -18.24 -2.47 -23.09
C MET A 379 -18.76 -3.33 -21.93
N GLN A 380 -19.85 -2.93 -21.27
CA GLN A 380 -20.45 -3.71 -20.18
C GLN A 380 -21.02 -5.05 -20.69
N LEU A 381 -21.58 -5.09 -21.91
CA LEU A 381 -22.09 -6.33 -22.53
C LEU A 381 -20.98 -7.31 -22.94
N LYS A 382 -19.81 -6.84 -23.38
CA LYS A 382 -18.66 -7.74 -23.68
C LYS A 382 -18.06 -8.35 -22.42
N ALA A 383 -18.10 -7.63 -21.30
CA ALA A 383 -17.52 -8.06 -20.03
C ALA A 383 -18.45 -8.96 -19.19
N THR A 384 -19.76 -9.01 -19.47
CA THR A 384 -20.76 -9.66 -18.60
C THR A 384 -21.71 -10.60 -19.34
N CYS A 385 -22.13 -11.66 -18.67
CA CYS A 385 -23.25 -12.51 -19.11
C CYS A 385 -24.23 -12.80 -17.96
N ASN A 386 -25.46 -13.18 -18.31
CA ASN A 386 -26.50 -13.56 -17.35
C ASN A 386 -26.59 -15.07 -17.17
N ILE A 387 -27.13 -15.50 -16.03
CA ILE A 387 -27.58 -16.87 -15.79
C ILE A 387 -29.12 -16.92 -15.88
N GLU A 388 -29.67 -18.05 -16.30
CA GLU A 388 -31.12 -18.29 -16.36
C GLU A 388 -31.88 -17.80 -15.10
N HIS A 389 -33.01 -17.12 -15.33
CA HIS A 389 -33.92 -16.65 -14.29
C HIS A 389 -34.66 -17.83 -13.64
N SER A 390 -34.50 -18.01 -12.33
CA SER A 390 -35.28 -18.96 -11.54
C SER A 390 -35.21 -18.61 -10.06
N ALA A 391 -36.28 -18.89 -9.31
CA ALA A 391 -36.35 -18.57 -7.88
C ALA A 391 -35.18 -19.14 -7.05
N PHE A 392 -34.56 -20.24 -7.50
CA PHE A 392 -33.31 -20.74 -6.91
C PHE A 392 -32.11 -19.85 -7.26
N ASN A 393 -31.88 -19.54 -8.55
CA ASN A 393 -30.75 -18.72 -9.00
C ASN A 393 -30.83 -17.29 -8.42
N ASP A 394 -32.03 -16.71 -8.40
CA ASP A 394 -32.31 -15.37 -7.89
C ASP A 394 -32.02 -15.29 -6.37
N TRP A 395 -32.33 -16.34 -5.61
CA TRP A 395 -31.98 -16.45 -4.19
C TRP A 395 -30.48 -16.75 -3.98
N PHE A 396 -29.94 -17.73 -4.71
CA PHE A 396 -28.58 -18.26 -4.53
C PHE A 396 -27.52 -17.21 -4.85
N SER A 397 -27.69 -16.48 -5.96
CA SER A 397 -26.80 -15.39 -6.39
C SER A 397 -27.19 -14.02 -5.84
N GLY A 398 -28.31 -13.90 -5.12
CA GLY A 398 -28.84 -12.60 -4.71
C GLY A 398 -29.20 -11.70 -5.91
N HIS A 399 -29.81 -12.29 -6.93
CA HIS A 399 -30.17 -11.73 -8.25
C HIS A 399 -28.97 -11.32 -9.14
N LEU A 400 -27.73 -11.66 -8.77
CA LEU A 400 -26.55 -11.43 -9.62
C LEU A 400 -26.53 -12.32 -10.87
N ASN A 401 -27.46 -13.27 -11.03
CA ASN A 401 -27.75 -13.89 -12.32
C ASN A 401 -28.18 -12.87 -13.41
N PHE A 402 -28.56 -11.65 -13.04
CA PHE A 402 -28.78 -10.52 -13.97
C PHE A 402 -27.58 -9.54 -14.00
N GLN A 403 -26.36 -10.05 -14.23
CA GLN A 403 -25.15 -9.24 -14.26
C GLN A 403 -25.19 -8.11 -15.30
N ILE A 404 -25.80 -8.35 -16.47
CA ILE A 404 -25.93 -7.36 -17.55
C ILE A 404 -26.76 -6.16 -17.07
N GLU A 405 -27.99 -6.39 -16.58
CA GLU A 405 -28.87 -5.32 -16.10
C GLU A 405 -28.26 -4.61 -14.89
N HIS A 406 -27.58 -5.37 -14.03
CA HIS A 406 -26.88 -4.82 -12.89
C HIS A 406 -25.71 -3.90 -13.30
N HIS A 407 -24.94 -4.24 -14.33
CA HIS A 407 -23.84 -3.40 -14.81
C HIS A 407 -24.31 -2.16 -15.58
N LEU A 408 -25.40 -2.27 -16.35
CA LEU A 408 -25.98 -1.14 -17.06
C LEU A 408 -26.74 -0.18 -16.12
N PHE A 409 -27.33 -0.70 -15.05
CA PHE A 409 -28.17 0.05 -14.11
C PHE A 409 -27.84 -0.29 -12.64
N PRO A 410 -26.62 -0.03 -12.13
CA PRO A 410 -26.22 -0.47 -10.78
C PRO A 410 -27.07 0.10 -9.64
N MET A 411 -27.62 1.31 -9.82
CA MET A 411 -28.55 1.94 -8.86
C MET A 411 -29.99 1.42 -8.96
N MET A 412 -30.31 0.47 -9.85
CA MET A 412 -31.63 -0.15 -9.92
C MET A 412 -31.76 -1.23 -8.84
N PRO A 413 -32.80 -1.20 -7.98
CA PRO A 413 -33.04 -2.26 -6.99
C PRO A 413 -33.19 -3.63 -7.65
N ARG A 414 -32.45 -4.63 -7.15
CA ARG A 414 -32.29 -5.93 -7.83
C ARG A 414 -33.57 -6.68 -8.19
N HIS A 415 -34.64 -6.52 -7.41
CA HIS A 415 -35.94 -7.16 -7.65
C HIS A 415 -36.66 -6.65 -8.92
N ASN A 416 -36.09 -5.68 -9.64
CA ASN A 416 -36.59 -5.23 -10.94
C ASN A 416 -35.74 -5.68 -12.14
N TYR A 417 -34.59 -6.35 -11.95
CA TYR A 417 -33.73 -6.74 -13.07
C TYR A 417 -34.43 -7.66 -14.08
N SER A 418 -35.23 -8.63 -13.62
CA SER A 418 -36.04 -9.51 -14.48
C SER A 418 -37.09 -8.76 -15.34
N ARG A 419 -37.45 -7.53 -14.96
CA ARG A 419 -38.35 -6.63 -15.71
C ARG A 419 -37.61 -5.71 -16.68
N ALA A 420 -36.32 -5.45 -16.42
CA ALA A 420 -35.44 -4.70 -17.32
C ALA A 420 -34.86 -5.60 -18.42
N SER A 421 -34.49 -6.85 -18.09
CA SER A 421 -33.79 -7.80 -18.98
C SER A 421 -34.41 -7.97 -20.37
N PRO A 422 -35.73 -8.17 -20.55
CA PRO A 422 -36.33 -8.26 -21.87
C PRO A 422 -36.17 -6.99 -22.72
N GLN A 423 -36.14 -5.81 -22.08
CA GLN A 423 -36.04 -4.51 -22.73
C GLN A 423 -34.58 -4.14 -23.06
N VAL A 424 -33.61 -4.66 -22.29
CA VAL A 424 -32.19 -4.61 -22.66
C VAL A 424 -31.93 -5.54 -23.85
N ARG A 425 -32.52 -6.74 -23.85
CA ARG A 425 -32.40 -7.68 -24.96
C ARG A 425 -33.00 -7.13 -26.26
N GLU A 426 -34.19 -6.53 -26.21
CA GLU A 426 -34.83 -5.80 -27.31
C GLU A 426 -33.87 -4.78 -27.96
N LEU A 427 -33.14 -4.01 -27.13
CA LEU A 427 -32.14 -3.06 -27.60
C LEU A 427 -30.90 -3.74 -28.21
N CYS A 428 -30.41 -4.83 -27.61
CA CYS A 428 -29.28 -5.58 -28.14
C CYS A 428 -29.61 -6.19 -29.51
N GLU A 429 -30.78 -6.81 -29.64
CA GLU A 429 -31.30 -7.39 -30.89
C GLU A 429 -31.43 -6.33 -31.99
N LYS A 430 -31.95 -5.13 -31.68
CA LYS A 430 -32.05 -4.00 -32.63
C LYS A 430 -30.71 -3.61 -33.26
N TYR A 431 -29.60 -3.69 -32.52
CA TYR A 431 -28.27 -3.30 -32.99
C TYR A 431 -27.35 -4.49 -33.32
N GLY A 432 -27.86 -5.73 -33.30
CA GLY A 432 -27.07 -6.94 -33.57
C GLY A 432 -26.02 -7.27 -32.51
N ILE A 433 -26.16 -6.75 -31.29
CA ILE A 433 -25.25 -6.98 -30.17
C ILE A 433 -25.64 -8.27 -29.46
N GLN A 434 -24.66 -9.11 -29.09
CA GLN A 434 -24.92 -10.38 -28.45
C GLN A 434 -25.33 -10.19 -26.96
N TYR A 435 -26.59 -10.47 -26.65
CA TYR A 435 -27.07 -10.58 -25.27
C TYR A 435 -26.87 -12.01 -24.76
N GLN A 436 -25.88 -12.24 -23.89
CA GLN A 436 -25.52 -13.59 -23.44
C GLN A 436 -26.30 -14.03 -22.19
N VAL A 437 -26.91 -15.22 -22.26
CA VAL A 437 -27.52 -15.96 -21.13
C VAL A 437 -27.02 -17.40 -21.16
N LYS A 438 -26.66 -17.96 -20.01
CA LYS A 438 -26.11 -19.31 -19.84
C LYS A 438 -26.82 -20.09 -18.73
N GLY A 439 -26.73 -21.43 -18.78
CA GLY A 439 -27.17 -22.27 -17.67
C GLY A 439 -26.21 -22.19 -16.47
N LEU A 440 -26.71 -22.31 -15.23
CA LEU A 440 -25.86 -22.20 -14.02
C LEU A 440 -24.66 -23.17 -14.04
N TRP A 441 -24.92 -24.43 -14.41
CA TRP A 441 -23.90 -25.48 -14.51
C TRP A 441 -22.92 -25.25 -15.66
N GLU A 442 -23.38 -24.65 -16.77
CA GLU A 442 -22.57 -24.31 -17.93
C GLU A 442 -21.54 -23.23 -17.56
N SER A 443 -21.95 -22.15 -16.91
CA SER A 443 -21.04 -21.08 -16.49
C SER A 443 -20.03 -21.51 -15.43
N TRP A 444 -20.40 -22.43 -14.52
CA TRP A 444 -19.44 -23.06 -13.61
C TRP A 444 -18.42 -23.93 -14.36
N CYS A 445 -18.87 -24.69 -15.35
CA CYS A 445 -17.99 -25.46 -16.23
C CYS A 445 -17.06 -24.55 -17.05
N ASP A 446 -17.53 -23.38 -17.50
CA ASP A 446 -16.71 -22.40 -18.21
C ASP A 446 -15.58 -21.82 -17.35
N VAL A 447 -15.85 -21.44 -16.09
CA VAL A 447 -14.78 -21.02 -15.16
C VAL A 447 -13.70 -22.10 -15.02
N VAL A 448 -14.08 -23.38 -15.00
CA VAL A 448 -13.13 -24.51 -14.94
C VAL A 448 -12.39 -24.72 -16.26
N ARG A 449 -13.05 -24.55 -17.42
CA ARG A 449 -12.42 -24.60 -18.76
C ARG A 449 -11.40 -23.47 -18.92
N TYR A 450 -11.75 -22.27 -18.50
CA TYR A 450 -10.94 -21.06 -18.57
C TYR A 450 -9.72 -21.10 -17.64
N SER A 451 -9.82 -21.79 -16.50
CA SER A 451 -8.66 -22.11 -15.66
C SER A 451 -7.70 -23.12 -16.33
N ARG A 452 -8.21 -23.96 -17.25
CA ARG A 452 -7.48 -25.04 -17.95
C ARG A 452 -6.92 -24.67 -19.32
N SER A 453 -7.30 -23.54 -19.91
CA SER A 453 -6.66 -23.07 -21.14
C SER A 453 -5.20 -22.75 -20.85
N GLU A 454 -4.30 -23.64 -21.27
CA GLU A 454 -2.87 -23.36 -21.22
C GLU A 454 -2.59 -22.09 -22.04
N PRO A 455 -1.77 -21.15 -21.55
CA PRO A 455 -1.29 -20.06 -22.40
C PRO A 455 -0.59 -20.69 -23.59
N ALA A 456 -1.17 -20.51 -24.79
CA ALA A 456 -0.68 -21.13 -26.01
C ALA A 456 0.84 -20.92 -26.10
N VAL A 457 1.60 -22.02 -26.05
CA VAL A 457 3.04 -21.95 -25.79
C VAL A 457 3.71 -21.27 -26.98
N VAL A 458 3.93 -19.97 -26.84
CA VAL A 458 4.81 -19.20 -27.71
C VAL A 458 6.20 -19.77 -27.49
N GLN A 459 6.53 -20.80 -28.26
CA GLN A 459 7.90 -21.19 -28.51
C GLN A 459 8.57 -19.99 -29.16
N VAL A 460 9.18 -19.15 -28.31
CA VAL A 460 10.21 -18.22 -28.74
C VAL A 460 11.32 -19.08 -29.30
N ARG A 461 11.25 -19.34 -30.62
CA ARG A 461 12.32 -19.95 -31.39
C ARG A 461 13.52 -19.03 -31.21
N THR A 462 14.43 -19.41 -30.34
CA THR A 462 15.74 -18.79 -30.24
C THR A 462 16.39 -18.92 -31.61
N CYS A 463 16.49 -17.80 -32.33
CA CYS A 463 17.19 -17.74 -33.61
C CYS A 463 18.59 -18.33 -33.40
N SER A 464 18.77 -19.54 -33.93
CA SER A 464 19.97 -20.32 -33.69
C SER A 464 21.15 -19.69 -34.43
N ALA A 465 22.35 -19.84 -33.89
CA ALA A 465 23.51 -19.09 -34.34
C ALA A 465 23.76 -19.25 -35.85
N VAL A 466 23.85 -18.13 -36.57
CA VAL A 466 24.37 -18.10 -37.94
C VAL A 466 25.87 -18.38 -37.88
N PRO A 467 26.44 -19.25 -38.73
CA PRO A 467 27.83 -19.68 -38.61
C PRO A 467 28.86 -18.56 -38.80
N ASN A 468 30.01 -18.70 -38.13
CA ASN A 468 31.15 -17.81 -38.26
C ASN A 468 31.90 -18.05 -39.58
N THR A 469 31.97 -17.06 -40.46
CA THR A 469 32.77 -17.11 -41.70
C THR A 469 33.60 -15.83 -41.89
N ASN A 470 34.89 -15.91 -41.53
CA ASN A 470 35.87 -14.89 -41.88
C ASN A 470 36.08 -14.82 -43.40
N ARG A 471 35.99 -13.63 -44.02
CA ARG A 471 36.79 -13.31 -45.21
C ARG A 471 37.07 -11.81 -45.37
N VAL A 472 38.35 -11.55 -45.55
CA VAL A 472 39.09 -10.28 -45.52
C VAL A 472 39.01 -9.54 -46.89
N MET A 473 39.24 -8.22 -46.87
CA MET A 473 39.28 -7.26 -48.00
C MET A 473 37.93 -6.86 -48.64
N GLY A 474 37.76 -5.63 -49.16
CA GLY A 474 38.63 -4.45 -49.04
C GLY A 474 38.43 -3.37 -50.13
N ASP A 475 38.46 -2.10 -49.70
CA ASP A 475 38.61 -0.86 -50.50
C ASP A 475 37.50 -0.46 -51.51
N GLY A 476 37.44 0.83 -51.90
CA GLY A 476 36.81 1.29 -53.14
C GLY A 476 35.61 2.25 -53.09
N GLY A 477 35.89 3.57 -53.06
CA GLY A 477 35.29 4.52 -54.02
C GLY A 477 33.96 5.25 -53.71
N HIS A 478 34.00 6.60 -53.78
CA HIS A 478 32.82 7.47 -53.80
C HIS A 478 31.94 7.30 -55.05
N ARG A 479 30.61 7.40 -54.88
CA ARG A 479 29.81 8.64 -55.06
C ARG A 479 28.39 8.37 -54.57
N GLY A 480 27.65 9.42 -54.21
CA GLY A 480 26.33 9.29 -53.57
C GLY A 480 25.25 10.12 -54.25
N GLU A 481 24.01 9.94 -53.79
CA GLU A 481 22.91 10.87 -54.05
C GLU A 481 21.95 10.90 -52.84
N GLN A 482 20.96 11.78 -52.88
CA GLN A 482 20.26 12.30 -51.70
C GLN A 482 19.04 11.47 -51.27
N GLN A 483 18.81 11.30 -49.97
CA GLN A 483 17.72 11.97 -49.22
C GLN A 483 17.66 11.48 -47.75
N GLY A 484 17.04 12.29 -46.88
CA GLY A 484 17.29 12.24 -45.44
C GLY A 484 16.46 11.26 -44.61
N SER A 485 17.01 10.90 -43.44
CA SER A 485 16.26 10.44 -42.27
C SER A 485 16.97 10.97 -41.01
N GLY A 486 16.20 11.40 -40.01
CA GLY A 486 16.74 12.12 -38.84
C GLY A 486 17.58 11.24 -37.91
N GLU A 487 18.63 11.83 -37.34
CA GLU A 487 19.55 11.13 -36.45
C GLU A 487 18.92 10.72 -35.11
N ARG A 488 19.43 9.64 -34.51
CA ARG A 488 19.15 9.31 -33.11
C ARG A 488 19.94 10.29 -32.23
N GLY A 489 19.24 10.94 -31.29
CA GLY A 489 19.82 12.03 -30.49
C GLY A 489 21.14 11.68 -29.82
N SER A 490 22.11 12.58 -29.93
CA SER A 490 23.37 12.52 -29.20
C SER A 490 23.13 12.65 -27.70
N CYS A 491 24.02 12.06 -26.89
CA CYS A 491 24.02 12.33 -25.46
C CYS A 491 24.53 13.76 -25.22
N ALA A 492 23.74 14.58 -24.52
CA ALA A 492 24.18 15.91 -24.12
C ALA A 492 25.45 15.83 -23.29
N GLN A 493 26.40 16.73 -23.56
CA GLN A 493 27.63 16.90 -22.79
C GLN A 493 27.48 18.13 -21.91
N TYR A 494 28.05 18.07 -20.70
CA TYR A 494 27.97 19.12 -19.69
C TYR A 494 29.36 19.38 -19.12
N THR A 495 29.65 20.64 -18.80
CA THR A 495 30.86 21.07 -18.11
C THR A 495 30.70 21.03 -16.59
N TRP A 496 31.81 21.00 -15.85
CA TRP A 496 31.78 21.10 -14.39
C TRP A 496 31.09 22.37 -13.89
N GLU A 497 31.33 23.50 -14.57
CA GLU A 497 30.66 24.77 -14.28
C GLU A 497 29.15 24.72 -14.48
N GLU A 498 28.61 23.83 -15.32
CA GLU A 498 27.17 23.65 -15.47
C GLU A 498 26.62 22.76 -14.36
N VAL A 499 27.24 21.61 -14.08
CA VAL A 499 26.81 20.70 -13.02
C VAL A 499 26.83 21.40 -11.64
N GLN A 500 27.85 22.21 -11.35
CA GLN A 500 27.97 22.96 -10.10
C GLN A 500 26.95 24.10 -9.92
N LYS A 501 26.27 24.56 -10.99
CA LYS A 501 25.16 25.54 -10.86
C LYS A 501 23.90 24.89 -10.26
N HIS A 502 23.75 23.58 -10.45
CA HIS A 502 22.62 22.79 -9.98
C HIS A 502 22.92 22.13 -8.62
N ASN A 503 23.27 22.96 -7.63
CA ASN A 503 23.68 22.54 -6.27
C ASN A 503 22.73 23.00 -5.16
N ARG A 504 21.44 23.20 -5.45
CA ARG A 504 20.47 23.86 -4.54
C ARG A 504 19.26 22.99 -4.25
N THR A 505 18.61 23.20 -3.10
CA THR A 505 17.42 22.41 -2.71
C THR A 505 16.31 22.52 -3.76
N GLY A 506 16.02 21.40 -4.45
CA GLY A 506 15.04 21.34 -5.54
C GLY A 506 15.62 21.48 -6.96
N ASP A 507 16.91 21.75 -7.11
CA ASP A 507 17.67 21.67 -8.36
C ASP A 507 19.09 21.13 -8.08
N GLN A 508 19.21 19.81 -8.13
CA GLN A 508 20.31 19.01 -7.59
C GLN A 508 20.82 18.02 -8.63
N TRP A 509 22.06 18.18 -9.10
CA TRP A 509 22.73 17.29 -10.05
C TRP A 509 23.99 16.67 -9.44
N LEU A 510 24.33 15.44 -9.85
CA LEU A 510 25.55 14.75 -9.43
C LEU A 510 26.18 13.93 -10.57
N VAL A 511 27.46 13.60 -10.48
CA VAL A 511 28.18 12.83 -11.51
C VAL A 511 28.56 11.44 -11.00
N ILE A 512 28.27 10.41 -11.80
CA ILE A 512 28.68 9.03 -11.56
C ILE A 512 29.16 8.45 -12.90
N GLU A 513 30.36 7.86 -12.96
CA GLU A 513 30.95 7.31 -14.20
C GLU A 513 31.01 8.32 -15.37
N ARG A 514 31.27 9.60 -15.09
CA ARG A 514 31.22 10.73 -16.06
C ARG A 514 29.85 10.95 -16.71
N LYS A 515 28.76 10.42 -16.13
CA LYS A 515 27.38 10.71 -16.53
C LYS A 515 26.75 11.64 -15.49
N VAL A 516 26.04 12.66 -15.97
CA VAL A 516 25.33 13.63 -15.12
C VAL A 516 23.92 13.14 -14.85
N TYR A 517 23.51 13.14 -13.58
CA TYR A 517 22.17 12.76 -13.14
C TYR A 517 21.51 13.93 -12.40
N ASN A 518 20.38 14.42 -12.93
CA ASN A 518 19.50 15.30 -12.18
C ASN A 518 18.69 14.45 -11.18
N VAL A 519 18.94 14.66 -9.88
CA VAL A 519 18.35 13.91 -8.76
C VAL A 519 17.28 14.71 -7.99
N SER A 520 16.93 15.92 -8.44
CA SER A 520 16.05 16.89 -7.76
C SER A 520 14.66 16.36 -7.36
N GLU A 521 14.11 15.39 -8.10
CA GLU A 521 12.85 14.71 -7.77
C GLU A 521 13.04 13.40 -6.99
N TRP A 522 14.25 12.86 -6.98
CA TRP A 522 14.60 11.63 -6.28
C TRP A 522 15.04 11.91 -4.84
N THR A 523 15.74 13.02 -4.57
CA THR A 523 16.12 13.48 -3.22
C THR A 523 14.91 13.63 -2.30
N LYS A 524 13.80 14.17 -2.84
CA LYS A 524 12.48 14.28 -2.18
C LYS A 524 11.83 12.94 -1.81
N ARG A 525 12.34 11.82 -2.35
CA ARG A 525 11.79 10.46 -2.21
C ARG A 525 12.86 9.46 -1.73
N HIS A 526 14.04 9.94 -1.36
CA HIS A 526 15.17 9.11 -1.00
C HIS A 526 14.92 8.44 0.38
N PRO A 527 15.12 7.12 0.55
CA PRO A 527 14.75 6.43 1.79
C PRO A 527 15.46 6.95 3.06
N GLY A 528 16.67 7.50 2.93
CA GLY A 528 17.40 8.14 4.04
C GLY A 528 17.01 9.60 4.31
N GLY A 529 16.06 10.16 3.56
CA GLY A 529 15.80 11.60 3.51
C GLY A 529 16.73 12.34 2.53
N SER A 530 16.46 13.64 2.32
CA SER A 530 17.14 14.46 1.31
C SER A 530 18.60 14.76 1.67
N ARG A 531 18.88 15.02 2.97
CA ARG A 531 20.22 15.37 3.50
C ARG A 531 21.32 14.40 3.04
N VAL A 532 21.02 13.10 2.98
CA VAL A 532 21.98 12.05 2.56
C VAL A 532 22.56 12.28 1.15
N LEU A 533 21.84 13.00 0.28
CA LEU A 533 22.28 13.33 -1.08
C LEU A 533 22.70 14.78 -1.24
N GLU A 534 22.33 15.67 -0.31
CA GLU A 534 22.71 17.10 -0.31
C GLU A 534 24.24 17.30 -0.20
N HIS A 535 24.97 16.33 0.35
CA HIS A 535 26.43 16.33 0.47
C HIS A 535 27.20 16.06 -0.84
N TYR A 536 26.56 15.53 -1.90
CA TYR A 536 27.25 15.08 -3.13
C TYR A 536 26.76 15.82 -4.39
N VAL A 537 26.17 17.00 -4.22
CA VAL A 537 25.55 17.75 -5.32
C VAL A 537 26.56 18.72 -5.94
N GLY A 538 26.85 18.55 -7.23
CA GLY A 538 27.85 19.33 -7.96
C GLY A 538 29.23 18.67 -8.13
N GLU A 539 29.43 17.46 -7.60
CA GLU A 539 30.75 16.79 -7.52
C GLU A 539 30.80 15.45 -8.31
N ASP A 540 32.01 14.86 -8.44
CA ASP A 540 32.21 13.51 -8.98
C ASP A 540 32.30 12.47 -7.86
N ALA A 541 31.36 11.53 -7.83
CA ALA A 541 31.40 10.41 -6.88
C ALA A 541 32.45 9.33 -7.24
N THR A 542 33.29 9.53 -8.28
CA THR A 542 34.10 8.49 -8.93
C THR A 542 35.61 8.62 -8.68
N ALA A 543 36.06 8.47 -7.42
CA ALA A 543 37.50 8.35 -7.12
C ALA A 543 38.10 7.02 -7.62
N ALA A 544 39.43 6.98 -7.82
CA ALA A 544 40.13 5.75 -8.22
C ALA A 544 40.02 4.63 -7.15
N LEU A 545 40.06 5.02 -5.87
CA LEU A 545 39.79 4.15 -4.72
C LEU A 545 38.36 3.59 -4.77
N VAL A 546 37.36 4.43 -5.05
CA VAL A 546 35.95 4.04 -5.19
C VAL A 546 35.75 3.03 -6.32
N LYS A 547 36.49 3.12 -7.42
CA LYS A 547 36.42 2.14 -8.52
C LYS A 547 36.91 0.75 -8.11
N ASP A 548 38.06 0.67 -7.44
CA ASP A 548 38.60 -0.62 -6.97
C ASP A 548 37.76 -1.19 -5.81
N PHE A 549 37.18 -0.32 -4.98
CA PHE A 549 36.14 -0.69 -4.01
C PHE A 549 34.88 -1.28 -4.66
N GLN A 550 34.38 -0.68 -5.74
CA GLN A 550 33.24 -1.23 -6.52
C GLN A 550 33.59 -2.61 -7.11
N ALA A 551 34.84 -2.82 -7.55
CA ALA A 551 35.31 -4.13 -8.01
C ALA A 551 35.35 -5.17 -6.87
N LEU A 552 35.90 -4.81 -5.71
CA LEU A 552 35.89 -5.66 -4.50
C LEU A 552 34.45 -6.00 -4.09
N ARG A 553 33.56 -5.01 -4.02
CA ARG A 553 32.14 -5.20 -3.72
C ARG A 553 31.50 -6.21 -4.67
N LYS A 554 31.72 -6.07 -5.98
CA LYS A 554 31.17 -6.99 -6.98
C LYS A 554 31.67 -8.43 -6.77
N GLN A 555 32.96 -8.63 -6.48
CA GLN A 555 33.50 -9.95 -6.17
C GLN A 555 32.84 -10.57 -4.92
N LEU A 556 32.52 -9.75 -3.91
CA LEU A 556 31.83 -10.19 -2.69
C LEU A 556 30.35 -10.52 -2.94
N GLU A 557 29.68 -9.81 -3.86
CA GLU A 557 28.34 -10.14 -4.35
C GLU A 557 28.32 -11.44 -5.17
N GLU A 558 29.30 -11.66 -6.05
CA GLU A 558 29.47 -12.90 -6.84
C GLU A 558 29.81 -14.12 -5.96
N GLN A 559 30.64 -13.94 -4.93
CA GLN A 559 30.91 -14.96 -3.89
C GLN A 559 29.70 -15.18 -2.94
N GLY A 560 28.67 -14.34 -3.03
CA GLY A 560 27.43 -14.50 -2.28
C GLY A 560 27.44 -13.98 -0.85
N LEU A 561 28.46 -13.22 -0.41
CA LEU A 561 28.57 -12.72 0.97
C LEU A 561 27.49 -11.70 1.34
N PHE A 562 26.74 -11.16 0.38
CA PHE A 562 25.54 -10.35 0.62
C PHE A 562 24.26 -11.16 0.82
N ARG A 563 24.29 -12.50 0.67
CA ARG A 563 23.14 -13.37 0.90
C ARG A 563 23.05 -13.73 2.38
N THR A 564 21.87 -13.58 2.97
CA THR A 564 21.62 -13.99 4.36
C THR A 564 21.68 -15.52 4.49
N CYS A 565 22.46 -16.03 5.44
CA CYS A 565 22.37 -17.43 5.87
C CYS A 565 21.13 -17.62 6.76
N PRO A 566 20.06 -18.33 6.33
CA PRO A 566 18.82 -18.40 7.12
C PRO A 566 19.03 -19.12 8.45
N LEU A 567 19.89 -20.14 8.49
CA LEU A 567 20.21 -20.91 9.69
C LEU A 567 20.82 -20.04 10.79
N PHE A 568 21.70 -19.09 10.45
CA PHE A 568 22.27 -18.15 11.41
C PHE A 568 21.19 -17.31 12.09
N TYR A 569 20.26 -16.75 11.31
CA TYR A 569 19.17 -15.92 11.85
C TYR A 569 18.10 -16.75 12.60
N ILE A 570 17.85 -17.99 12.19
CA ILE A 570 16.97 -18.92 12.93
C ILE A 570 17.56 -19.26 14.30
N LEU A 571 18.86 -19.60 14.36
CA LEU A 571 19.54 -19.90 15.62
C LEU A 571 19.64 -18.66 16.52
N TYR A 572 19.92 -17.48 15.95
CA TYR A 572 19.97 -16.22 16.69
C TYR A 572 18.59 -15.80 17.23
N LEU A 573 17.52 -15.97 16.45
CA LEU A 573 16.15 -15.77 16.92
C LEU A 573 15.77 -16.80 18.01
N GLY A 574 16.18 -18.05 17.87
CA GLY A 574 16.03 -19.09 18.90
C GLY A 574 16.75 -18.72 20.21
N HIS A 575 17.93 -18.12 20.14
CA HIS A 575 18.66 -17.60 21.30
C HIS A 575 17.93 -16.43 21.96
N ILE A 576 17.40 -15.47 21.19
CA ILE A 576 16.58 -14.37 21.72
C ILE A 576 15.31 -14.91 22.41
N LEU A 577 14.60 -15.83 21.77
CA LEU A 577 13.39 -16.43 22.34
C LEU A 577 13.69 -17.25 23.60
N LEU A 578 14.83 -17.96 23.65
CA LEU A 578 15.29 -18.63 24.86
C LEU A 578 15.58 -17.63 26.00
N LEU A 579 16.20 -16.49 25.69
CA LEU A 579 16.46 -15.42 26.66
C LEU A 579 15.20 -14.66 27.10
N GLU A 580 14.13 -14.60 26.30
CA GLU A 580 12.84 -14.08 26.75
C GLU A 580 12.04 -15.10 27.59
N VAL A 581 12.11 -16.39 27.26
CA VAL A 581 11.36 -17.46 27.94
C VAL A 581 12.02 -17.88 29.26
N LEU A 582 13.35 -17.92 29.34
CA LEU A 582 14.08 -18.37 30.53
C LEU A 582 13.72 -17.57 31.81
N PRO A 583 13.65 -16.22 31.80
CA PRO A 583 13.19 -15.45 32.96
C PRO A 583 11.75 -15.78 33.38
N LEU A 584 10.85 -16.06 32.43
CA LEU A 584 9.46 -16.43 32.73
C LEU A 584 9.37 -17.82 33.36
N VAL A 585 10.18 -18.79 32.89
CA VAL A 585 10.27 -20.13 33.49
C VAL A 585 10.86 -20.06 34.91
N LEU A 586 11.89 -19.24 35.12
CA LEU A 586 12.49 -19.03 36.44
C LEU A 586 11.53 -18.32 37.41
N LEU A 587 10.78 -17.31 36.96
CA LEU A 587 9.74 -16.67 37.77
C LEU A 587 8.60 -17.64 38.12
N TRP A 588 8.20 -18.49 37.18
CA TRP A 588 7.19 -19.52 37.42
C TRP A 588 7.66 -20.61 38.41
N GLN A 589 8.96 -20.93 38.44
CA GLN A 589 9.54 -21.92 39.37
C GLN A 589 9.86 -21.37 40.77
N PHE A 590 10.25 -20.09 40.89
CA PHE A 590 10.84 -19.55 42.13
C PHE A 590 10.17 -18.28 42.69
N GLY A 591 9.15 -17.73 42.01
CA GLY A 591 8.53 -16.44 42.33
C GLY A 591 7.56 -16.44 43.53
N ASN A 592 8.04 -16.69 44.75
CA ASN A 592 7.30 -16.46 46.00
C ASN A 592 8.24 -16.03 47.16
N GLY A 593 8.63 -14.74 47.18
CA GLY A 593 9.46 -14.15 48.23
C GLY A 593 9.50 -12.62 48.15
N TRP A 594 9.39 -11.94 49.30
CA TRP A 594 9.29 -10.47 49.40
C TRP A 594 10.66 -9.79 49.58
N ILE A 595 10.80 -8.52 49.16
CA ILE A 595 11.55 -7.45 49.87
C ILE A 595 11.28 -6.05 49.25
N VAL A 596 11.58 -4.97 49.99
CA VAL A 596 11.23 -3.54 49.72
C VAL A 596 12.39 -2.60 50.13
N THR A 597 12.49 -1.32 49.73
CA THR A 597 11.50 -0.41 49.11
C THR A 597 11.98 0.17 47.74
N ILE A 598 12.13 1.47 47.37
CA ILE A 598 11.93 2.80 48.00
C ILE A 598 11.67 3.91 46.93
N LEU A 599 11.40 5.13 47.41
CA LEU A 599 11.28 6.49 46.81
C LEU A 599 12.02 6.77 45.45
N SER A 600 11.61 7.69 44.55
CA SER A 600 10.56 8.75 44.60
C SER A 600 10.17 9.35 43.21
N ALA A 601 9.11 10.17 43.19
CA ALA A 601 8.71 11.28 42.26
C ALA A 601 9.27 11.34 40.79
N VAL A 602 8.49 11.35 39.69
CA VAL A 602 7.32 12.16 39.22
C VAL A 602 7.69 13.24 38.17
N MET A 603 6.74 13.50 37.25
CA MET A 603 6.71 14.40 36.06
C MET A 603 7.11 15.89 36.33
N LEU A 604 7.28 16.80 35.36
CA LEU A 604 6.57 17.04 34.08
C LEU A 604 7.30 18.08 33.17
N ALA A 605 6.87 18.20 31.90
CA ALA A 605 7.03 19.36 30.99
C ALA A 605 8.45 19.60 30.41
N THR A 606 8.67 20.42 29.36
CA THR A 606 7.79 21.33 28.57
C THR A 606 7.83 21.03 27.06
N ALA A 607 7.14 21.83 26.24
CA ALA A 607 7.17 21.75 24.78
C ALA A 607 7.50 23.12 24.15
N GLN A 608 8.43 23.14 23.18
CA GLN A 608 8.53 24.15 22.12
C GLN A 608 9.46 23.66 20.98
N ASP A 609 9.28 24.28 19.81
CA ASP A 609 10.03 24.18 18.54
C ASP A 609 10.33 22.81 17.85
N PRO A 610 10.14 22.69 16.51
CA PRO A 610 10.63 21.54 15.72
C PRO A 610 12.15 21.54 15.48
N ASP A 611 12.76 22.70 15.27
CA ASP A 611 14.11 22.83 14.65
C ASP A 611 15.26 22.99 15.67
N LEU A 612 15.19 22.23 16.77
CA LEU A 612 16.27 22.18 17.77
C LEU A 612 17.35 21.16 17.37
N ASN A 613 18.60 21.64 17.22
CA ASN A 613 19.79 20.80 17.20
C ASN A 613 19.93 20.07 18.55
N THR A 614 19.56 18.79 18.60
CA THR A 614 19.46 18.04 19.87
C THR A 614 20.81 17.54 20.39
N MET A 615 21.70 18.46 20.81
CA MET A 615 22.73 18.18 21.83
C MET A 615 23.31 19.46 22.45
N GLU A 616 22.72 19.90 23.57
CA GLU A 616 23.25 20.96 24.45
C GLU A 616 23.74 20.43 25.81
N ILE A 617 23.88 19.10 25.91
CA ILE A 617 24.25 18.39 27.16
C ILE A 617 25.74 18.03 27.17
N LEU A 618 26.31 17.77 26.00
CA LEU A 618 27.71 17.41 25.77
C LEU A 618 28.21 18.13 24.52
N VAL A 619 29.51 18.41 24.46
CA VAL A 619 30.20 18.93 23.26
C VAL A 619 31.32 17.96 22.88
N LEU A 620 31.38 17.57 21.61
CA LEU A 620 32.23 16.49 21.09
C LEU A 620 33.27 17.01 20.09
N GLY A 621 34.35 16.25 19.89
CA GLY A 621 35.47 16.66 19.05
C GLY A 621 36.23 17.87 19.59
N ASN A 622 37.17 18.39 18.78
CA ASN A 622 38.04 19.49 19.19
C ASN A 622 37.41 20.88 18.97
N ILE A 623 36.45 21.00 18.04
CA ILE A 623 35.95 22.30 17.56
C ILE A 623 34.65 22.74 18.24
N GLN A 624 33.69 21.83 18.45
CA GLN A 624 32.42 22.18 19.13
C GLN A 624 32.64 22.82 20.52
N PRO A 625 33.55 22.32 21.39
CA PRO A 625 33.81 22.95 22.69
C PRO A 625 34.41 24.37 22.56
N VAL A 626 35.32 24.57 21.60
CA VAL A 626 35.96 25.86 21.34
C VAL A 626 34.95 26.87 20.83
N GLU A 627 34.10 26.50 19.87
CA GLU A 627 33.04 27.36 19.37
C GLU A 627 32.02 27.76 20.44
N TYR A 628 31.57 26.79 21.26
CA TYR A 628 30.61 27.08 22.33
C TYR A 628 31.21 28.00 23.40
N GLY A 629 32.51 27.86 23.68
CA GLY A 629 33.28 28.78 24.50
C GLY A 629 33.37 30.21 23.92
N ILE A 630 33.70 30.34 22.63
CA ILE A 630 33.77 31.63 21.91
C ILE A 630 32.39 32.31 21.87
N LYS A 631 31.34 31.55 21.55
CA LYS A 631 29.93 31.98 21.52
C LYS A 631 29.36 32.22 22.93
N LYS A 632 30.10 31.88 23.99
CA LYS A 632 29.75 32.01 25.42
C LYS A 632 28.42 31.34 25.79
N LEU A 633 28.06 30.25 25.11
CA LEU A 633 26.84 29.48 25.37
C LEU A 633 26.99 28.70 26.69
N LYS A 634 26.09 28.94 27.65
CA LYS A 634 26.19 28.44 29.03
C LYS A 634 24.98 27.60 29.46
N HIS A 635 24.57 26.66 28.63
CA HIS A 635 23.47 25.74 28.97
C HIS A 635 23.92 24.64 29.95
N MET A 636 25.16 24.17 29.83
CA MET A 636 25.78 23.20 30.76
C MET A 636 27.23 23.59 31.10
N PRO A 637 27.81 23.09 32.22
CA PRO A 637 29.20 23.32 32.57
C PRO A 637 30.14 22.39 31.77
N TYR A 638 30.27 22.65 30.45
CA TYR A 638 31.01 21.80 29.50
C TYR A 638 32.46 21.50 29.93
N ASN A 639 33.15 22.46 30.57
CA ASN A 639 34.51 22.31 31.11
C ASN A 639 34.66 21.17 32.15
N HIS A 640 33.55 20.60 32.63
CA HIS A 640 33.50 19.50 33.58
C HIS A 640 32.67 18.30 33.06
N GLN A 641 32.45 18.18 31.74
CA GLN A 641 31.60 17.14 31.18
C GLN A 641 32.04 15.71 31.52
N HIS A 642 33.34 15.43 31.59
CA HIS A 642 33.89 14.17 32.10
C HIS A 642 33.35 13.76 33.50
N LYS A 643 33.00 14.73 34.36
CA LYS A 643 32.49 14.48 35.74
C LYS A 643 31.03 14.07 35.78
N TYR A 644 30.23 14.45 34.78
CA TYR A 644 28.80 14.11 34.71
C TYR A 644 28.41 13.25 33.51
N PHE A 645 29.32 12.99 32.58
CA PHE A 645 29.10 12.08 31.45
C PHE A 645 28.54 10.74 31.93
N PHE A 646 29.24 10.05 32.83
CA PHE A 646 28.79 8.79 33.44
C PHE A 646 27.48 8.87 34.23
N LEU A 647 27.06 10.06 34.67
CA LEU A 647 25.86 10.27 35.50
C LEU A 647 24.64 10.72 34.69
N ILE A 648 24.84 11.26 33.48
CA ILE A 648 23.81 11.90 32.65
C ILE A 648 23.73 11.26 31.25
N GLY A 649 24.86 10.98 30.60
CA GLY A 649 24.92 10.41 29.26
C GLY A 649 24.41 8.96 29.21
N PRO A 650 25.21 7.94 29.58
CA PRO A 650 24.77 6.56 29.58
C PRO A 650 23.50 6.29 30.41
N PRO A 651 23.27 6.89 31.59
CA PRO A 651 22.03 6.68 32.35
C PRO A 651 20.74 7.16 31.69
N LEU A 652 20.76 8.25 30.89
CA LEU A 652 19.53 8.88 30.39
C LEU A 652 19.32 8.71 28.87
N LEU A 653 20.33 8.26 28.11
CA LEU A 653 20.24 8.20 26.64
C LEU A 653 19.08 7.33 26.14
N ILE A 654 18.97 6.06 26.53
CA ILE A 654 17.80 5.24 26.15
C ILE A 654 16.56 5.56 27.03
N PRO A 655 16.64 5.59 28.38
CA PRO A 655 15.45 5.66 29.22
C PRO A 655 14.68 6.98 29.10
N VAL A 656 15.37 8.07 28.75
CA VAL A 656 14.78 9.41 28.61
C VAL A 656 14.91 9.93 27.19
N PHE A 657 16.14 10.15 26.68
CA PHE A 657 16.33 10.90 25.44
C PHE A 657 15.75 10.16 24.21
N PHE A 658 16.17 8.93 23.93
CA PHE A 658 15.60 8.14 22.85
C PHE A 658 14.17 7.73 23.14
N SER A 659 13.78 7.40 24.38
CA SER A 659 12.37 7.08 24.68
C SER A 659 11.43 8.24 24.34
N VAL A 660 11.79 9.48 24.68
CA VAL A 660 11.06 10.70 24.33
C VAL A 660 11.21 11.03 22.84
N HIS A 661 12.39 10.92 22.24
CA HIS A 661 12.62 11.22 20.82
C HIS A 661 11.89 10.23 19.89
N ILE A 662 11.87 8.94 20.24
CA ILE A 662 11.09 7.90 19.57
C ILE A 662 9.61 8.24 19.71
N PHE A 663 9.08 8.40 20.93
CA PHE A 663 7.67 8.75 21.13
C PHE A 663 7.26 10.04 20.38
N ARG A 664 8.08 11.09 20.44
CA ARG A 664 7.91 12.34 19.67
C ARG A 664 7.91 12.07 18.17
N THR A 665 8.87 11.30 17.65
CA THR A 665 8.99 10.99 16.22
C THR A 665 7.80 10.16 15.73
N LEU A 666 7.39 9.15 16.50
CA LEU A 666 6.24 8.31 16.22
C LEU A 666 4.95 9.13 16.09
N CYS A 667 4.69 10.02 17.05
CA CYS A 667 3.53 10.92 17.04
C CYS A 667 3.62 12.00 15.94
N MET A 668 4.75 12.71 15.83
CA MET A 668 4.92 13.84 14.89
C MET A 668 4.96 13.38 13.43
N ARG A 669 5.70 12.31 13.11
CA ARG A 669 5.74 11.71 11.76
C ARG A 669 4.56 10.77 11.50
N ARG A 670 3.72 10.49 12.50
CA ARG A 670 2.50 9.65 12.42
C ARG A 670 2.79 8.20 12.02
N HIS A 671 3.89 7.63 12.56
CA HIS A 671 4.30 6.23 12.38
C HIS A 671 3.47 5.30 13.28
N TRP A 672 2.17 5.18 13.02
CA TRP A 672 1.25 4.53 13.95
C TRP A 672 1.44 3.01 14.11
N VAL A 673 2.02 2.29 13.13
CA VAL A 673 2.38 0.86 13.31
C VAL A 673 3.58 0.70 14.24
N ASP A 674 4.62 1.50 14.06
CA ASP A 674 5.78 1.51 14.95
C ASP A 674 5.35 1.92 16.37
N PHE A 675 4.39 2.84 16.50
CA PHE A 675 3.75 3.22 17.77
C PHE A 675 2.92 2.08 18.40
N VAL A 676 2.16 1.33 17.62
CA VAL A 676 1.41 0.17 18.12
C VAL A 676 2.36 -0.95 18.55
N TRP A 677 3.45 -1.22 17.82
CA TRP A 677 4.46 -2.18 18.25
C TRP A 677 5.20 -1.73 19.51
N TYR A 678 5.60 -0.46 19.58
CA TYR A 678 6.15 0.18 20.78
C TYR A 678 5.20 0.01 21.98
N LEU A 679 3.93 0.38 21.84
CA LEU A 679 2.92 0.21 22.89
C LEU A 679 2.67 -1.26 23.23
N SER A 680 2.75 -2.18 22.27
CA SER A 680 2.61 -3.62 22.50
C SER A 680 3.78 -4.21 23.31
N TYR A 681 5.00 -3.68 23.16
CA TYR A 681 6.14 -4.07 24.02
C TYR A 681 5.83 -3.74 25.48
N TYR A 682 5.43 -2.51 25.79
CA TYR A 682 5.11 -2.12 27.17
C TYR A 682 3.87 -2.87 27.68
N THR A 683 2.85 -3.05 26.85
CA THR A 683 1.65 -3.82 27.20
C THR A 683 2.00 -5.26 27.56
N ARG A 684 2.81 -5.95 26.73
CA ARG A 684 3.31 -7.31 27.01
C ARG A 684 4.17 -7.33 28.28
N PHE A 685 5.08 -6.38 28.44
CA PHE A 685 5.95 -6.29 29.62
C PHE A 685 5.12 -6.15 30.90
N PHE A 686 4.20 -5.18 30.96
CA PHE A 686 3.37 -4.99 32.15
C PHE A 686 2.42 -6.17 32.39
N LEU A 687 1.82 -6.77 31.36
CA LEU A 687 1.00 -7.99 31.53
C LEU A 687 1.82 -9.17 32.09
N CYS A 688 3.09 -9.31 31.72
CA CYS A 688 3.96 -10.37 32.23
C CYS A 688 4.47 -10.11 33.66
N TYR A 689 4.80 -8.86 34.02
CA TYR A 689 5.52 -8.55 35.26
C TYR A 689 4.66 -7.95 36.39
N VAL A 690 3.52 -7.31 36.09
CA VAL A 690 2.65 -6.68 37.11
C VAL A 690 2.04 -7.71 38.07
N SER A 691 1.82 -8.95 37.61
CA SER A 691 1.37 -10.06 38.46
C SER A 691 2.38 -10.50 39.53
N TYR A 692 3.68 -10.21 39.33
CA TYR A 692 4.75 -10.60 40.25
C TYR A 692 5.28 -9.43 41.08
N TYR A 693 5.44 -8.25 40.45
CA TYR A 693 6.08 -7.07 41.05
C TYR A 693 5.12 -5.91 41.32
N GLY A 694 3.83 -6.05 41.00
CA GLY A 694 2.88 -4.95 40.97
C GLY A 694 3.22 -3.89 39.91
N LEU A 695 2.41 -2.84 39.81
CA LEU A 695 2.63 -1.78 38.84
C LEU A 695 3.93 -1.01 39.10
N LEU A 696 4.16 -0.59 40.35
CA LEU A 696 5.35 0.19 40.72
C LEU A 696 6.65 -0.63 40.55
N GLY A 697 6.68 -1.87 41.02
CA GLY A 697 7.86 -2.73 40.86
C GLY A 697 8.15 -3.06 39.39
N SER A 698 7.12 -3.23 38.55
CA SER A 698 7.30 -3.40 37.11
C SER A 698 7.86 -2.14 36.42
N VAL A 699 7.43 -0.94 36.83
CA VAL A 699 7.99 0.32 36.32
C VAL A 699 9.46 0.46 36.73
N LEU A 700 9.80 0.16 37.99
CA LEU A 700 11.19 0.19 38.47
C LEU A 700 12.06 -0.85 37.74
N LEU A 701 11.56 -2.07 37.52
CA LEU A 701 12.25 -3.13 36.77
C LEU A 701 12.50 -2.71 35.31
N GLN A 702 11.50 -2.19 34.60
CA GLN A 702 11.67 -1.69 33.23
C GLN A 702 12.69 -0.55 33.18
N SER A 703 12.62 0.42 34.11
CA SER A 703 13.58 1.54 34.17
C SER A 703 15.01 1.04 34.43
N PHE A 704 15.21 0.07 35.31
CA PHE A 704 16.53 -0.51 35.59
C PHE A 704 17.07 -1.32 34.41
N VAL A 705 16.24 -2.10 33.73
CA VAL A 705 16.63 -2.83 32.50
C VAL A 705 17.03 -1.85 31.40
N ARG A 706 16.27 -0.76 31.19
CA ARG A 706 16.63 0.28 30.20
C ARG A 706 17.89 1.05 30.60
N PHE A 707 18.13 1.28 31.89
CA PHE A 707 19.37 1.88 32.40
C PHE A 707 20.59 1.01 32.04
N LEU A 708 20.53 -0.31 32.28
CA LEU A 708 21.61 -1.24 31.94
C LEU A 708 21.85 -1.33 30.42
N GLU A 709 20.77 -1.46 29.64
CA GLU A 709 20.81 -1.44 28.17
C GLU A 709 21.46 -0.15 27.63
N SER A 710 21.13 1.00 28.23
CA SER A 710 21.65 2.31 27.83
C SER A 710 23.16 2.44 28.05
N HIS A 711 23.70 1.86 29.12
CA HIS A 711 25.15 1.78 29.31
C HIS A 711 25.80 0.92 28.23
N TRP A 712 25.30 -0.31 28.03
CA TRP A 712 25.80 -1.23 27.02
C TRP A 712 25.80 -0.61 25.62
N TYR A 713 24.70 0.03 25.24
CA TYR A 713 24.52 0.68 23.95
C TYR A 713 25.49 1.84 23.74
N VAL A 714 25.69 2.70 24.74
CA VAL A 714 26.66 3.81 24.61
C VAL A 714 28.07 3.29 24.41
N TRP A 715 28.54 2.35 25.24
CA TRP A 715 29.89 1.80 25.07
C TRP A 715 30.07 1.15 23.69
N VAL A 716 29.15 0.27 23.28
CA VAL A 716 29.23 -0.45 22.00
C VAL A 716 29.15 0.48 20.78
N THR A 717 28.32 1.53 20.81
CA THR A 717 28.15 2.41 19.64
C THR A 717 29.16 3.56 19.58
N GLN A 718 29.64 4.06 20.71
CA GLN A 718 30.50 5.25 20.74
C GLN A 718 31.99 4.95 20.65
N MET A 719 32.44 3.75 21.07
CA MET A 719 33.87 3.37 21.06
C MET A 719 34.50 3.33 19.67
N ASN A 720 33.66 3.25 18.62
CA ASN A 720 34.11 3.27 17.23
C ASN A 720 34.03 4.67 16.58
N HIS A 721 33.50 5.69 17.27
CA HIS A 721 33.17 7.00 16.67
C HIS A 721 33.63 8.22 17.48
N ILE A 722 33.44 8.25 18.81
CA ILE A 722 33.96 9.35 19.65
C ILE A 722 35.51 9.42 19.59
N PRO A 723 36.25 8.30 19.53
CA PRO A 723 37.71 8.29 19.40
C PRO A 723 38.29 8.68 18.02
N MET A 724 37.50 9.31 17.15
CA MET A 724 37.79 9.57 15.73
C MET A 724 37.58 11.06 15.39
N ASP A 725 37.92 11.46 14.15
CA ASP A 725 37.87 12.86 13.75
C ASP A 725 36.42 13.38 13.66
N ILE A 726 36.04 14.23 14.62
CA ILE A 726 34.78 14.96 14.67
C ILE A 726 35.06 16.44 14.36
N ASP A 727 34.92 16.79 13.08
CA ASP A 727 35.19 18.09 12.47
C ASP A 727 34.05 18.47 11.50
N TYR A 728 34.17 19.62 10.82
CA TYR A 728 33.37 19.96 9.65
C TYR A 728 33.74 19.09 8.44
N GLU A 729 32.86 19.09 7.43
CA GLU A 729 33.09 18.40 6.16
C GLU A 729 34.31 19.00 5.42
N ASN A 730 35.20 18.13 4.95
CA ASN A 730 36.44 18.49 4.27
C ASN A 730 36.41 18.16 2.75
N HIS A 731 35.27 17.66 2.24
CA HIS A 731 35.06 17.26 0.84
C HIS A 731 35.99 16.10 0.41
N ASP A 732 36.15 15.12 1.30
CA ASP A 732 36.86 13.87 1.00
C ASP A 732 36.00 12.91 0.15
N ASP A 733 36.65 11.95 -0.53
CA ASP A 733 35.89 10.89 -1.21
C ASP A 733 35.14 10.01 -0.20
N TRP A 734 33.96 9.52 -0.62
CA TRP A 734 33.05 8.78 0.26
C TRP A 734 33.71 7.65 1.06
N LEU A 735 34.65 6.89 0.46
CA LEU A 735 35.27 5.77 1.17
C LEU A 735 36.30 6.25 2.18
N SER A 736 37.14 7.22 1.82
CA SER A 736 38.08 7.86 2.74
C SER A 736 37.36 8.53 3.91
N MET A 737 36.21 9.16 3.67
CA MET A 737 35.34 9.74 4.69
C MET A 737 34.80 8.66 5.67
N GLN A 738 34.26 7.53 5.17
CA GLN A 738 33.82 6.44 6.06
C GLN A 738 34.98 5.87 6.89
N LEU A 739 36.17 5.71 6.29
CA LEU A 739 37.36 5.15 6.95
C LEU A 739 37.97 6.08 8.02
N ARG A 740 37.78 7.40 7.91
CA ARG A 740 38.21 8.37 8.93
C ARG A 740 37.18 8.55 10.05
N ALA A 741 35.89 8.48 9.71
CA ALA A 741 34.79 8.67 10.68
C ALA A 741 34.55 7.47 11.61
N THR A 742 35.25 6.34 11.43
CA THR A 742 35.12 5.18 12.32
C THR A 742 36.36 4.30 12.39
N CYS A 743 36.57 3.63 13.53
CA CYS A 743 37.54 2.55 13.68
C CYS A 743 36.85 1.20 13.96
N ASN A 744 37.62 0.12 13.88
CA ASN A 744 37.22 -1.18 14.38
C ASN A 744 37.80 -1.45 15.78
N VAL A 745 37.17 -2.39 16.50
CA VAL A 745 37.70 -2.97 17.74
C VAL A 745 38.20 -4.39 17.45
N GLU A 746 39.30 -4.79 18.09
CA GLU A 746 39.91 -6.11 17.91
C GLU A 746 38.89 -7.27 17.88
N GLN A 747 39.07 -8.22 16.95
CA GLN A 747 38.19 -9.38 16.88
C GLN A 747 38.46 -10.34 18.04
N SER A 748 37.40 -10.75 18.75
CA SER A 748 37.41 -11.91 19.63
C SER A 748 36.01 -12.50 19.75
N LEU A 749 35.89 -13.77 20.12
CA LEU A 749 34.58 -14.40 20.36
C LEU A 749 33.74 -13.64 21.41
N PHE A 750 34.39 -12.95 22.35
CA PHE A 750 33.72 -12.07 23.31
C PHE A 750 33.26 -10.78 22.62
N ASN A 751 34.11 -10.08 21.87
CA ASN A 751 33.77 -8.80 21.23
C ASN A 751 32.69 -8.98 20.15
N ASP A 752 32.78 -10.03 19.34
CA ASP A 752 31.83 -10.36 18.29
C ASP A 752 30.42 -10.63 18.89
N TRP A 753 30.35 -11.22 20.08
CA TRP A 753 29.11 -11.40 20.84
C TRP A 753 28.65 -10.11 21.52
N PHE A 754 29.53 -9.47 22.31
CA PHE A 754 29.25 -8.31 23.16
C PHE A 754 28.73 -7.11 22.35
N THR A 755 29.38 -6.84 21.21
CA THR A 755 28.99 -5.76 20.29
C THR A 755 27.89 -6.16 19.30
N GLY A 756 27.55 -7.45 19.21
CA GLY A 756 26.72 -7.97 18.12
C GLY A 756 27.37 -7.77 16.75
N HIS A 757 28.70 -7.93 16.65
CA HIS A 757 29.59 -7.66 15.51
C HIS A 757 29.77 -6.16 15.13
N LEU A 758 29.37 -5.22 15.97
CA LEU A 758 29.67 -3.78 15.79
C LEU A 758 31.12 -3.41 16.16
N ASN A 759 31.96 -4.38 16.51
CA ASN A 759 33.42 -4.21 16.47
C ASN A 759 33.98 -4.11 15.03
N PHE A 760 33.17 -4.46 14.01
CA PHE A 760 33.45 -4.25 12.58
C PHE A 760 32.69 -3.03 12.03
N GLN A 761 32.82 -1.88 12.69
CA GLN A 761 32.10 -0.66 12.33
C GLN A 761 32.54 -0.08 10.97
N ILE A 762 33.81 -0.26 10.57
CA ILE A 762 34.31 0.07 9.23
C ILE A 762 33.53 -0.73 8.18
N GLU A 763 33.46 -2.06 8.29
CA GLU A 763 32.72 -2.90 7.33
C GLU A 763 31.21 -2.67 7.41
N HIS A 764 30.67 -2.25 8.57
CA HIS A 764 29.29 -1.83 8.70
C HIS A 764 28.99 -0.56 7.88
N HIS A 765 29.83 0.47 7.99
CA HIS A 765 29.70 1.73 7.24
C HIS A 765 29.95 1.54 5.73
N VAL A 766 30.93 0.73 5.38
CA VAL A 766 31.35 0.50 3.99
C VAL A 766 30.44 -0.52 3.28
N PHE A 767 29.87 -1.48 3.99
CA PHE A 767 28.96 -2.50 3.46
C PHE A 767 27.65 -2.65 4.28
N PRO A 768 26.81 -1.59 4.42
CA PRO A 768 25.65 -1.56 5.33
C PRO A 768 24.50 -2.51 4.96
N THR A 769 24.59 -3.20 3.81
CA THR A 769 23.64 -4.23 3.37
C THR A 769 24.16 -5.66 3.52
N MET A 770 25.41 -5.84 3.98
CA MET A 770 26.00 -7.16 4.18
C MET A 770 25.55 -7.77 5.52
N PRO A 771 25.18 -9.07 5.56
CA PRO A 771 24.95 -9.79 6.80
C PRO A 771 26.20 -9.78 7.69
N ARG A 772 26.08 -9.22 8.90
CA ARG A 772 27.21 -8.96 9.82
C ARG A 772 28.18 -10.12 10.08
N HIS A 773 27.71 -11.38 10.03
CA HIS A 773 28.58 -12.56 10.18
C HIS A 773 29.63 -12.70 9.07
N ASN A 774 29.50 -11.95 7.98
CA ASN A 774 30.47 -11.93 6.87
C ASN A 774 31.52 -10.81 6.98
N TYR A 775 31.39 -9.84 7.91
CA TYR A 775 32.37 -8.75 8.08
C TYR A 775 33.79 -9.30 8.34
N VAL A 776 33.89 -10.36 9.15
CA VAL A 776 35.14 -11.10 9.45
C VAL A 776 35.89 -11.55 8.17
N TYR A 777 35.18 -11.97 7.13
CA TYR A 777 35.77 -12.44 5.86
C TYR A 777 36.16 -11.30 4.89
N VAL A 778 35.73 -10.07 5.19
CA VAL A 778 35.85 -8.90 4.33
C VAL A 778 36.85 -7.90 4.88
N ALA A 779 36.94 -7.74 6.20
CA ALA A 779 37.88 -6.86 6.88
C ALA A 779 39.35 -7.02 6.41
N PRO A 780 39.91 -8.23 6.19
CA PRO A 780 41.27 -8.36 5.66
C PRO A 780 41.43 -7.80 4.24
N ARG A 781 40.40 -7.95 3.39
CA ARG A 781 40.42 -7.49 1.99
C ARG A 781 40.19 -5.99 1.87
N LEU A 782 39.36 -5.43 2.75
CA LEU A 782 39.17 -3.99 2.85
C LEU A 782 40.45 -3.32 3.38
N ARG A 783 41.15 -3.94 4.34
CA ARG A 783 42.45 -3.48 4.81
C ARG A 783 43.52 -3.51 3.70
N GLU A 784 43.64 -4.61 2.95
CA GLU A 784 44.53 -4.71 1.79
C GLU A 784 44.26 -3.60 0.76
N LEU A 785 42.97 -3.28 0.52
CA LEU A 785 42.57 -2.16 -0.33
C LEU A 785 42.98 -0.79 0.26
N CYS A 786 42.87 -0.59 1.57
CA CYS A 786 43.29 0.64 2.23
C CYS A 786 44.82 0.81 2.16
N GLU A 787 45.59 -0.24 2.48
CA GLU A 787 47.04 -0.30 2.40
C GLU A 787 47.55 0.05 0.99
N LYS A 788 46.92 -0.52 -0.06
CA LYS A 788 47.23 -0.23 -1.47
C LYS A 788 47.15 1.25 -1.84
N TYR A 789 46.24 2.00 -1.22
CA TYR A 789 46.02 3.43 -1.51
C TYR A 789 46.58 4.37 -0.42
N GLY A 790 47.26 3.84 0.61
CA GLY A 790 47.80 4.62 1.71
C GLY A 790 46.74 5.19 2.67
N VAL A 791 45.53 4.66 2.67
CA VAL A 791 44.43 5.10 3.54
C VAL A 791 44.54 4.38 4.89
N GLN A 792 44.37 5.11 5.99
CA GLN A 792 44.49 4.54 7.33
C GLN A 792 43.27 3.67 7.69
N TYR A 793 43.49 2.38 7.85
CA TYR A 793 42.50 1.44 8.40
C TYR A 793 42.75 1.27 9.90
N GLN A 794 41.89 1.83 10.76
CA GLN A 794 42.12 1.85 12.21
C GLN A 794 41.50 0.65 12.94
N VAL A 795 42.27 0.02 13.83
CA VAL A 795 41.79 -1.00 14.79
C VAL A 795 42.35 -0.68 16.17
N LYS A 796 41.50 -0.70 17.20
CA LYS A 796 41.88 -0.43 18.61
C LYS A 796 41.54 -1.63 19.51
N GLY A 797 42.26 -1.79 20.62
CA GLY A 797 41.91 -2.75 21.66
C GLY A 797 40.60 -2.36 22.37
N LEU A 798 39.84 -3.31 22.92
CA LEU A 798 38.55 -3.00 23.56
C LEU A 798 38.70 -1.98 24.71
N LEU A 799 39.70 -2.16 25.58
CA LEU A 799 39.93 -1.26 26.71
C LEU A 799 40.46 0.12 26.29
N GLU A 800 41.18 0.19 25.16
CA GLU A 800 41.66 1.43 24.54
C GLU A 800 40.48 2.21 23.95
N ALA A 801 39.68 1.58 23.08
CA ALA A 801 38.49 2.19 22.48
C ALA A 801 37.43 2.62 23.52
N MET A 802 37.33 1.92 24.66
CA MET A 802 36.51 2.35 25.79
C MET A 802 37.15 3.48 26.61
N SER A 803 38.49 3.53 26.71
CA SER A 803 39.18 4.62 27.42
C SER A 803 39.15 5.93 26.64
N ASP A 804 39.21 5.87 25.30
CA ASP A 804 39.21 7.05 24.41
C ASP A 804 37.88 7.85 24.41
N ILE A 805 36.83 7.35 25.07
CA ILE A 805 35.55 8.06 25.25
C ILE A 805 35.61 9.09 26.40
N ILE A 806 36.61 9.01 27.29
CA ILE A 806 36.60 9.59 28.65
C ILE A 806 37.37 10.91 28.77
#